data_AF-A0AAE8QYS1-F1
#
_entry.id   AF-A0AAE8QYS1-F1
#
_cell.length_a   1.000
_cell.length_b   1.000
_cell.length_c   1.000
_cell.angle_alpha   90.00
_cell.angle_beta   90.00
_cell.angle_gamma   90.00
#
_symmetry.space_group_name_H-M   'P 1'
#
loop_
_entity.id
_entity.type
_entity.pdbx_description
1 polymer ?
#
loop_
_entity_poly.entity_id
_entity_poly.type
_entity_poly.pdbx_seq_one_letter_code
_entity_poly.pdbx_strand_id
1 'polypeptide(L)'
;MRVNGVQLRVRGKVQGVGFRPFVWQLAHRLKLTGDVCNDGEGVLVRLVGSGGDFTARLRQDCPPLARIDHVETQPFSWTTLPDAFVIRHSESGAMDTQIVPDAATCPACLAEMRDPRERRYRYPFINCTHCGPRFTIIRAMPYDRPATSMAPFPLCPPCETEYRNPADRRFHAQPVACPDCGPQLEWRAGDTVATRESALNAAVERLKNGGIVAVKGLGGFHLVCDALNPRAVQTLRARKQRPTKPLAVMIPHADDLPQAIQTRLRSSAAPIVLTPKAFLPAFPEEIAPGLNTVGVMLPANPIQHLLVMACRRPLVMTSGNLSGRPPAITNPQALEALRDVADGFLLHNRDILQRMDDSVMDQEGAMLRRARGFVPDAITLPAGFRDIPPMLCTGADMKNTFCLVRGGQAVLSQHFGNLRDEGVDAQWRAALALMQQIYAFQPERVVCDAHPGYHAQRWAQAQGLPVATVLHHHAHAAACLAENGWPLDGGDAIALTLDGIGMGENGALWGGECLRVNYLDCERLGGLPAVALPGGDLAAKQPWRNLLAHCLAFVPDWQQYPETEAVQRQNWPLLATAVSRGINAPLASSCGRLFDAVACALGIETQRYEGEAACRLEALAERCAGVDHPVTLQADNLTLFWQQWLAWRAEPGERAWAFHDALAKGLSELAATHARRLSLSTVCFSGGVLHNRLLRARLRHYLSDFTLLFPSRLPAGDGAISFGQAVIAAARSCSQRI
;
A
#
# COMPACT_ATOMS: atom_id res chain seq x y z
N MET A 1 -15.27 -29.43 41.98
CA MET A 1 -16.08 -29.66 40.77
C MET A 1 -15.30 -30.61 39.86
N ARG A 2 -15.93 -31.66 39.31
CA ARG A 2 -15.27 -32.53 38.32
C ARG A 2 -15.18 -31.78 37.00
N VAL A 3 -13.96 -31.46 36.56
CA VAL A 3 -13.70 -30.91 35.22
C VAL A 3 -14.20 -31.94 34.21
N ASN A 4 -15.19 -31.56 33.39
CA ASN A 4 -15.83 -32.42 32.38
C ASN A 4 -15.80 -31.79 30.98
N GLY A 5 -15.04 -30.70 30.81
CA GLY A 5 -14.89 -30.00 29.54
C GLY A 5 -13.62 -29.16 29.47
N VAL A 6 -13.43 -28.54 28.31
CA VAL A 6 -12.35 -27.59 28.04
C VAL A 6 -12.92 -26.32 27.43
N GLN A 7 -12.35 -25.18 27.82
CA GLN A 7 -12.63 -23.87 27.26
C GLN A 7 -11.40 -23.40 26.49
N LEU A 8 -11.61 -22.99 25.24
CA LEU A 8 -10.61 -22.41 24.36
C LEU A 8 -10.96 -20.94 24.11
N ARG A 9 -10.06 -20.03 24.45
CA ARG A 9 -10.13 -18.63 24.09
C ARG A 9 -9.22 -18.38 22.89
N VAL A 10 -9.82 -18.08 21.75
CA VAL A 10 -9.10 -17.86 20.49
C VAL A 10 -9.05 -16.36 20.20
N ARG A 11 -7.84 -15.81 20.06
CA ARG A 11 -7.58 -14.39 19.79
C ARG A 11 -6.88 -14.22 18.44
N GLY A 12 -7.12 -13.08 17.80
CA GLY A 12 -6.58 -12.72 16.49
C GLY A 12 -7.68 -12.26 15.52
N LYS A 13 -7.45 -12.42 14.22
CA LYS A 13 -8.44 -12.12 13.18
C LYS A 13 -9.42 -13.28 13.05
N VAL A 14 -10.33 -13.41 14.02
CA VAL A 14 -11.26 -14.55 14.13
C VAL A 14 -12.74 -14.14 14.14
N GLN A 15 -13.03 -12.86 14.01
CA GLN A 15 -14.39 -12.32 13.92
C GLN A 15 -14.67 -11.78 12.50
N GLY A 16 -15.91 -11.89 12.01
CA GLY A 16 -16.27 -11.40 10.66
C GLY A 16 -15.70 -12.20 9.47
N VAL A 17 -15.04 -13.34 9.75
CA VAL A 17 -14.29 -14.16 8.75
C VAL A 17 -14.87 -15.56 8.53
N GLY A 18 -16.08 -15.83 9.03
CA GLY A 18 -16.66 -17.17 8.99
C GLY A 18 -16.07 -18.15 10.00
N PHE A 19 -15.43 -17.67 11.07
CA PHE A 19 -14.78 -18.53 12.06
C PHE A 19 -15.75 -19.36 12.93
N ARG A 20 -16.83 -18.76 13.47
CA ARG A 20 -17.84 -19.53 14.24
C ARG A 20 -18.50 -20.65 13.40
N PRO A 21 -18.92 -20.40 12.14
CA PRO A 21 -19.35 -21.47 11.25
C PRO A 21 -18.31 -22.57 11.08
N PHE A 22 -17.04 -22.19 10.86
CA PHE A 22 -15.94 -23.15 10.75
C PHE A 22 -15.76 -23.99 12.02
N VAL A 23 -15.77 -23.37 13.20
CA VAL A 23 -15.71 -24.04 14.50
C VAL A 23 -16.86 -25.04 14.65
N TRP A 24 -18.08 -24.63 14.29
CA TRP A 24 -19.26 -25.48 14.33
C TRP A 24 -19.12 -26.69 13.39
N GLN A 25 -18.67 -26.46 12.16
CA GLN A 25 -18.44 -27.53 11.16
C GLN A 25 -17.33 -28.48 11.61
N LEU A 26 -16.25 -27.96 12.19
CA LEU A 26 -15.14 -28.77 12.71
C LEU A 26 -15.61 -29.62 13.89
N ALA A 27 -16.37 -29.06 14.83
CA ALA A 27 -16.92 -29.80 15.96
C ALA A 27 -17.84 -30.95 15.50
N HIS A 28 -18.70 -30.70 14.50
CA HIS A 28 -19.56 -31.74 13.93
C HIS A 28 -18.77 -32.84 13.21
N ARG A 29 -17.75 -32.48 12.42
CA ARG A 29 -16.86 -33.48 11.76
C ARG A 29 -16.16 -34.38 12.79
N LEU A 30 -15.81 -33.83 13.95
CA LEU A 30 -15.16 -34.55 15.04
C LEU A 30 -16.14 -35.18 16.05
N LYS A 31 -17.46 -35.06 15.82
CA LYS A 31 -18.53 -35.56 16.71
C LYS A 31 -18.42 -35.05 18.16
N LEU A 32 -18.03 -33.79 18.32
CA LEU A 32 -17.91 -33.12 19.62
C LEU A 32 -19.20 -32.37 19.96
N THR A 33 -19.50 -32.24 21.25
CA THR A 33 -20.60 -31.40 21.77
C THR A 33 -20.05 -30.21 22.56
N GLY A 34 -20.81 -29.12 22.62
CA GLY A 34 -20.31 -27.86 23.17
C GLY A 34 -20.95 -26.61 22.58
N ASP A 35 -20.23 -25.50 22.64
CA ASP A 35 -20.66 -24.27 21.98
C ASP A 35 -19.52 -23.36 21.52
N VAL A 36 -19.86 -22.44 20.63
CA VAL A 36 -19.01 -21.32 20.23
C VAL A 36 -19.77 -20.00 20.27
N CYS A 37 -19.13 -18.94 20.76
CA CYS A 37 -19.64 -17.57 20.65
C CYS A 37 -18.52 -16.57 20.34
N ASN A 38 -18.90 -15.39 19.88
CA ASN A 38 -18.03 -14.22 19.88
C ASN A 38 -18.30 -13.40 21.13
N ASP A 39 -17.26 -12.80 21.69
CA ASP A 39 -17.34 -11.75 22.71
C ASP A 39 -16.27 -10.67 22.44
N GLY A 40 -16.08 -9.74 23.38
CA GLY A 40 -15.11 -8.64 23.25
C GLY A 40 -13.64 -9.09 23.16
N GLU A 41 -13.29 -10.32 23.59
CA GLU A 41 -11.90 -10.80 23.59
C GLU A 41 -11.56 -11.69 22.39
N GLY A 42 -12.54 -12.08 21.58
CA GLY A 42 -12.34 -12.93 20.40
C GLY A 42 -13.42 -13.99 20.26
N VAL A 43 -13.01 -15.24 20.09
CA VAL A 43 -13.92 -16.39 19.97
C VAL A 43 -13.74 -17.30 21.18
N LEU A 44 -14.84 -17.59 21.88
CA LEU A 44 -14.89 -18.56 22.96
C LEU A 44 -15.44 -19.88 22.41
N VAL A 45 -14.70 -20.96 22.59
CA VAL A 45 -15.14 -22.32 22.25
C VAL A 45 -15.16 -23.14 23.53
N ARG A 46 -16.28 -23.81 23.83
CA ARG A 46 -16.40 -24.71 24.97
C ARG A 46 -16.75 -26.09 24.45
N LEU A 47 -16.00 -27.10 24.87
CA LEU A 47 -16.16 -28.49 24.44
C LEU A 47 -16.39 -29.38 25.65
N VAL A 48 -17.16 -30.45 25.46
CA VAL A 48 -17.22 -31.56 26.42
C VAL A 48 -15.97 -32.43 26.27
N GLY A 49 -15.41 -32.89 27.39
CA GLY A 49 -14.15 -33.64 27.42
C GLY A 49 -12.91 -32.76 27.14
N SER A 50 -11.82 -33.39 26.70
CA SER A 50 -10.53 -32.72 26.47
C SER A 50 -10.43 -31.99 25.12
N GLY A 51 -11.41 -32.14 24.23
CA GLY A 51 -11.40 -31.60 22.87
C GLY A 51 -10.52 -32.39 21.88
N GLY A 52 -9.70 -33.35 22.31
CA GLY A 52 -8.90 -34.21 21.44
C GLY A 52 -8.09 -33.43 20.38
N ASP A 53 -8.23 -33.82 19.11
CA ASP A 53 -7.54 -33.19 17.96
C ASP A 53 -8.10 -31.81 17.56
N PHE A 54 -9.16 -31.32 18.22
CA PHE A 54 -9.85 -30.10 17.81
C PHE A 54 -8.91 -28.89 17.73
N THR A 55 -8.08 -28.66 18.75
CA THR A 55 -7.18 -27.49 18.79
C THR A 55 -6.11 -27.55 17.68
N ALA A 56 -5.61 -28.74 17.35
CA ALA A 56 -4.66 -28.92 16.26
C ALA A 56 -5.33 -28.66 14.90
N ARG A 57 -6.52 -29.23 14.67
CA ARG A 57 -7.32 -29.02 13.46
C ARG A 57 -7.81 -27.58 13.31
N LEU A 58 -8.13 -26.90 14.40
CA LEU A 58 -8.53 -25.50 14.41
C LEU A 58 -7.46 -24.61 13.79
N ARG A 59 -6.17 -24.90 14.06
CA ARG A 59 -5.04 -24.21 13.46
C ARG A 59 -4.78 -24.66 12.02
N GLN A 60 -4.84 -25.97 11.75
CA GLN A 60 -4.54 -26.55 10.44
C GLN A 60 -5.56 -26.15 9.35
N ASP A 61 -6.85 -26.19 9.69
CA ASP A 61 -7.95 -25.98 8.75
C ASP A 61 -8.49 -24.54 8.81
N CYS A 62 -7.74 -23.60 9.42
CA CYS A 62 -8.18 -22.22 9.67
C CYS A 62 -8.68 -21.54 8.37
N PRO A 63 -9.85 -20.87 8.39
CA PRO A 63 -10.42 -20.23 7.19
C PRO A 63 -9.44 -19.21 6.56
N PRO A 64 -9.49 -18.98 5.22
CA PRO A 64 -8.48 -18.17 4.52
C PRO A 64 -8.35 -16.71 4.96
N LEU A 65 -9.42 -16.13 5.51
CA LEU A 65 -9.41 -14.76 6.02
C LEU A 65 -9.15 -14.69 7.53
N ALA A 66 -9.15 -15.84 8.20
CA ALA A 66 -8.94 -15.92 9.63
C ALA A 66 -7.46 -16.09 9.95
N ARG A 67 -7.04 -15.52 11.08
CA ARG A 67 -5.70 -15.72 11.63
C ARG A 67 -5.81 -15.91 13.12
N ILE A 68 -5.33 -17.06 13.59
CA ILE A 68 -5.28 -17.39 15.02
C ILE A 68 -3.91 -16.95 15.54
N ASP A 69 -3.91 -15.87 16.34
CA ASP A 69 -2.69 -15.33 16.94
C ASP A 69 -2.40 -16.06 18.26
N HIS A 70 -3.42 -16.30 19.08
CA HIS A 70 -3.28 -16.97 20.37
C HIS A 70 -4.46 -17.91 20.65
N VAL A 71 -4.20 -19.01 21.36
CA VAL A 71 -5.24 -19.92 21.88
C VAL A 71 -4.91 -20.21 23.34
N GLU A 72 -5.75 -19.77 24.25
CA GLU A 72 -5.66 -20.14 25.67
C GLU A 72 -6.60 -21.30 25.93
N THR A 73 -6.09 -22.31 26.62
CA THR A 73 -6.84 -23.50 26.99
C THR A 73 -6.98 -23.54 28.50
N GLN A 74 -8.21 -23.66 28.99
CA GLN A 74 -8.49 -23.75 30.42
C GLN A 74 -9.49 -24.88 30.70
N PRO A 75 -9.38 -25.58 31.85
CA PRO A 75 -10.39 -26.52 32.31
C PRO A 75 -11.76 -25.85 32.42
N PHE A 76 -12.82 -26.53 31.97
CA PHE A 76 -14.20 -26.04 32.08
C PHE A 76 -15.09 -27.09 32.73
N SER A 77 -16.08 -26.64 33.51
CA SER A 77 -17.06 -27.51 34.16
C SER A 77 -18.46 -27.14 33.70
N TRP A 78 -19.06 -28.00 32.88
CA TRP A 78 -20.45 -27.92 32.47
C TRP A 78 -21.37 -28.32 33.63
N THR A 79 -22.31 -27.44 33.98
CA THR A 79 -23.39 -27.75 34.92
C THR A 79 -24.38 -28.76 34.33
N THR A 80 -24.65 -28.63 33.03
CA THR A 80 -25.46 -29.56 32.23
C THR A 80 -24.70 -29.84 30.94
N LEU A 81 -24.54 -31.11 30.60
CA LEU A 81 -23.83 -31.50 29.39
C LEU A 81 -24.68 -31.16 28.15
N PRO A 82 -24.12 -30.47 27.14
CA PRO A 82 -24.84 -30.21 25.91
C PRO A 82 -24.94 -31.48 25.05
N ASP A 83 -26.12 -31.71 24.47
CA ASP A 83 -26.39 -32.85 23.58
C ASP A 83 -25.89 -32.63 22.15
N ALA A 84 -25.56 -31.38 21.79
CA ALA A 84 -25.10 -30.99 20.46
C ALA A 84 -24.03 -29.89 20.55
N PHE A 85 -23.41 -29.56 19.41
CA PHE A 85 -22.57 -28.37 19.30
C PHE A 85 -23.36 -27.20 18.71
N VAL A 86 -23.42 -26.06 19.41
CA VAL A 86 -24.25 -24.92 18.99
C VAL A 86 -23.45 -23.63 18.83
N ILE A 87 -23.86 -22.78 17.90
CA ILE A 87 -23.37 -21.41 17.83
C ILE A 87 -24.29 -20.56 18.71
N ARG A 88 -23.77 -20.10 19.86
CA ARG A 88 -24.53 -19.20 20.75
C ARG A 88 -24.57 -17.78 20.18
N HIS A 89 -25.55 -17.00 20.64
CA HIS A 89 -25.55 -15.56 20.44
C HIS A 89 -24.28 -14.93 21.00
N SER A 90 -23.81 -13.88 20.34
CA SER A 90 -22.60 -13.17 20.77
C SER A 90 -22.90 -12.38 22.05
N GLU A 91 -21.96 -12.38 22.99
CA GLU A 91 -22.10 -11.65 24.25
C GLU A 91 -21.67 -10.20 24.03
N SER A 92 -22.50 -9.23 24.44
CA SER A 92 -22.25 -7.80 24.24
C SER A 92 -21.22 -7.30 25.25
N GLY A 93 -19.97 -7.13 24.81
CA GLY A 93 -18.92 -6.37 25.51
C GLY A 93 -18.51 -5.14 24.70
N ALA A 94 -17.64 -4.29 25.24
CA ALA A 94 -17.00 -3.23 24.47
C ALA A 94 -16.35 -3.86 23.21
N MET A 95 -16.92 -3.57 22.04
CA MET A 95 -16.61 -4.29 20.80
C MET A 95 -15.17 -3.96 20.34
N ASP A 96 -14.26 -4.93 20.46
CA ASP A 96 -12.92 -4.89 19.85
C ASP A 96 -12.92 -5.61 18.48
N THR A 97 -13.97 -5.40 17.69
CA THR A 97 -14.27 -6.19 16.48
C THR A 97 -13.41 -5.73 15.31
N GLN A 98 -12.50 -6.59 14.86
CA GLN A 98 -11.65 -6.31 13.71
C GLN A 98 -12.46 -6.46 12.41
N ILE A 99 -12.60 -5.36 11.67
CA ILE A 99 -13.11 -5.40 10.29
C ILE A 99 -12.04 -6.00 9.39
N VAL A 100 -12.47 -6.89 8.50
CA VAL A 100 -11.57 -7.52 7.55
C VAL A 100 -11.51 -6.75 6.22
N PRO A 101 -10.37 -6.78 5.51
CA PRO A 101 -10.22 -6.15 4.20
C PRO A 101 -11.10 -6.80 3.15
N ASP A 102 -11.30 -6.10 2.04
CA ASP A 102 -11.85 -6.69 0.82
C ASP A 102 -10.96 -7.84 0.36
N ALA A 103 -11.56 -8.98 0.01
CA ALA A 103 -10.84 -10.20 -0.33
C ALA A 103 -11.18 -10.68 -1.74
N ALA A 104 -10.16 -11.15 -2.46
CA ALA A 104 -10.30 -11.70 -3.79
C ALA A 104 -11.24 -12.91 -3.82
N THR A 105 -11.95 -13.12 -4.93
CA THR A 105 -12.86 -14.26 -5.12
C THR A 105 -12.15 -15.58 -4.80
N CYS A 106 -12.69 -16.34 -3.83
CA CYS A 106 -12.05 -17.60 -3.41
C CYS A 106 -12.22 -18.70 -4.48
N PRO A 107 -11.37 -19.74 -4.47
CA PRO A 107 -11.44 -20.83 -5.44
C PRO A 107 -12.81 -21.50 -5.52
N ALA A 108 -13.52 -21.67 -4.40
CA ALA A 108 -14.85 -22.27 -4.36
C ALA A 108 -15.90 -21.43 -5.10
N CYS A 109 -15.91 -20.10 -4.89
CA CYS A 109 -16.80 -19.20 -5.62
C CYS A 109 -16.41 -19.12 -7.10
N LEU A 110 -15.12 -19.16 -7.43
CA LEU A 110 -14.67 -19.18 -8.83
C LEU A 110 -15.13 -20.46 -9.54
N ALA A 111 -15.09 -21.62 -8.87
CA ALA A 111 -15.59 -22.87 -9.41
C ALA A 111 -17.11 -22.82 -9.66
N GLU A 112 -17.89 -22.35 -8.68
CA GLU A 112 -19.35 -22.17 -8.81
C GLU A 112 -19.71 -21.20 -9.95
N MET A 113 -18.97 -20.11 -10.11
CA MET A 113 -19.18 -19.17 -11.22
C MET A 113 -18.92 -19.79 -12.60
N ARG A 114 -18.09 -20.84 -12.67
CA ARG A 114 -17.70 -21.52 -13.91
C ARG A 114 -18.58 -22.72 -14.24
N ASP A 115 -19.35 -23.25 -13.30
CA ASP A 115 -20.19 -24.43 -13.51
C ASP A 115 -21.58 -24.04 -14.07
N PRO A 116 -21.94 -24.44 -15.31
CA PRO A 116 -23.24 -24.12 -15.91
C PRO A 116 -24.45 -24.68 -15.16
N ARG A 117 -24.25 -25.63 -14.25
CA ARG A 117 -25.32 -26.25 -13.45
C ARG A 117 -25.64 -25.45 -12.18
N GLU A 118 -24.77 -24.52 -11.80
CA GLU A 118 -24.89 -23.75 -10.57
C GLU A 118 -25.80 -22.53 -10.75
N ARG A 119 -26.57 -22.20 -9.69
CA ARG A 119 -27.49 -21.04 -9.70
C ARG A 119 -26.76 -19.69 -9.91
N ARG A 120 -25.48 -19.64 -9.56
CA ARG A 120 -24.62 -18.46 -9.71
C ARG A 120 -23.64 -18.58 -10.87
N TYR A 121 -23.93 -19.44 -11.85
CA TYR A 121 -23.16 -19.49 -13.09
C TYR A 121 -23.03 -18.10 -13.70
N ARG A 122 -21.79 -17.69 -13.97
CA ARG A 122 -21.41 -16.37 -14.51
C ARG A 122 -21.92 -15.16 -13.73
N TYR A 123 -22.34 -15.31 -12.47
CA TYR A 123 -22.89 -14.21 -11.69
C TYR A 123 -21.78 -13.22 -11.22
N PRO A 124 -21.79 -11.94 -11.65
CA PRO A 124 -20.67 -11.00 -11.46
C PRO A 124 -20.50 -10.47 -10.04
N PHE A 125 -21.35 -10.87 -9.09
CA PHE A 125 -21.25 -10.46 -7.69
C PHE A 125 -21.17 -11.64 -6.72
N ILE A 126 -20.86 -12.84 -7.22
CA ILE A 126 -20.69 -14.04 -6.39
C ILE A 126 -19.64 -13.82 -5.30
N ASN A 127 -19.98 -14.19 -4.08
CA ASN A 127 -19.12 -14.16 -2.91
C ASN A 127 -19.61 -15.16 -1.85
N CYS A 128 -18.80 -15.37 -0.82
CA CYS A 128 -19.13 -16.13 0.37
C CYS A 128 -18.50 -15.47 1.61
N THR A 129 -18.59 -16.11 2.78
CA THR A 129 -17.96 -15.60 4.02
C THR A 129 -16.45 -15.44 3.90
N HIS A 130 -15.79 -16.19 3.01
CA HIS A 130 -14.34 -16.20 2.82
C HIS A 130 -13.81 -15.25 1.72
N CYS A 131 -14.67 -14.53 0.99
CA CYS A 131 -14.24 -13.61 -0.06
C CYS A 131 -15.23 -12.48 -0.36
N GLY A 132 -14.85 -11.58 -1.26
CA GLY A 132 -15.68 -10.49 -1.75
C GLY A 132 -15.47 -9.18 -0.99
N PRO A 133 -16.28 -8.15 -1.31
CA PRO A 133 -16.13 -6.84 -0.68
C PRO A 133 -16.47 -6.89 0.81
N ARG A 134 -15.79 -6.03 1.56
CA ARG A 134 -15.93 -5.83 3.02
C ARG A 134 -15.88 -4.34 3.28
N PHE A 135 -14.72 -3.78 3.62
CA PHE A 135 -14.55 -2.36 3.92
C PHE A 135 -15.17 -1.42 2.87
N THR A 136 -15.05 -1.74 1.58
CA THR A 136 -15.60 -0.92 0.48
C THR A 136 -17.13 -0.78 0.48
N ILE A 137 -17.86 -1.63 1.20
CA ILE A 137 -19.32 -1.65 1.21
C ILE A 137 -19.93 -1.38 2.59
N ILE A 138 -19.12 -1.12 3.61
CA ILE A 138 -19.60 -0.88 4.98
C ILE A 138 -20.00 0.59 5.13
N ARG A 139 -21.22 0.82 5.63
CA ARG A 139 -21.75 2.15 5.95
C ARG A 139 -21.58 2.47 7.42
N ALA A 140 -21.81 1.49 8.29
CA ALA A 140 -21.73 1.62 9.74
C ALA A 140 -21.48 0.24 10.37
N MET A 141 -21.10 0.24 11.65
CA MET A 141 -21.04 -0.97 12.49
C MET A 141 -22.33 -1.09 13.32
N PRO A 142 -22.76 -2.31 13.71
CA PRO A 142 -22.14 -3.62 13.45
C PRO A 142 -22.20 -4.02 11.96
N TYR A 143 -21.29 -4.91 11.53
CA TYR A 143 -21.23 -5.39 10.15
C TYR A 143 -22.39 -6.37 9.84
N ASP A 144 -23.52 -5.78 9.48
CA ASP A 144 -24.73 -6.48 9.04
C ASP A 144 -25.25 -5.91 7.72
N ARG A 145 -25.95 -6.74 6.94
CA ARG A 145 -26.46 -6.37 5.61
C ARG A 145 -27.15 -4.99 5.54
N PRO A 146 -28.02 -4.58 6.49
CA PRO A 146 -28.66 -3.24 6.46
C PRO A 146 -27.68 -2.07 6.59
N ALA A 147 -26.52 -2.29 7.23
CA ALA A 147 -25.46 -1.32 7.40
C ALA A 147 -24.42 -1.38 6.27
N THR A 148 -24.79 -1.92 5.09
CA THR A 148 -23.92 -2.03 3.93
C THR A 148 -24.58 -1.49 2.66
N SER A 149 -23.81 -1.38 1.57
CA SER A 149 -24.33 -1.12 0.23
C SER A 149 -25.24 -2.24 -0.32
N MET A 150 -25.41 -3.35 0.41
CA MET A 150 -26.31 -4.45 0.06
C MET A 150 -27.71 -4.32 0.67
N ALA A 151 -27.95 -3.31 1.50
CA ALA A 151 -29.25 -3.03 2.10
C ALA A 151 -30.41 -2.88 1.08
N PRO A 152 -30.22 -2.25 -0.10
CA PRO A 152 -31.28 -2.13 -1.11
C PRO A 152 -31.64 -3.45 -1.83
N PHE A 153 -30.98 -4.56 -1.49
CA PHE A 153 -31.13 -5.85 -2.17
C PHE A 153 -31.68 -6.90 -1.18
N PRO A 154 -33.01 -7.02 -0.99
CA PRO A 154 -33.60 -8.05 -0.14
C PRO A 154 -33.24 -9.46 -0.62
N LEU A 155 -32.97 -10.40 0.29
CA LEU A 155 -32.63 -11.77 -0.10
C LEU A 155 -33.86 -12.49 -0.68
N CYS A 156 -33.69 -13.17 -1.81
CA CYS A 156 -34.67 -14.13 -2.28
C CYS A 156 -34.68 -15.37 -1.39
N PRO A 157 -35.76 -16.17 -1.37
CA PRO A 157 -35.88 -17.32 -0.47
C PRO A 157 -34.70 -18.31 -0.54
N PRO A 158 -34.15 -18.66 -1.73
CA PRO A 158 -32.99 -19.55 -1.79
C PRO A 158 -31.72 -18.95 -1.15
N CYS A 159 -31.48 -17.65 -1.31
CA CYS A 159 -30.33 -17.00 -0.66
C CYS A 159 -30.54 -16.88 0.85
N GLU A 160 -31.77 -16.65 1.30
CA GLU A 160 -32.12 -16.61 2.73
C GLU A 160 -31.85 -17.97 3.40
N THR A 161 -32.22 -19.07 2.74
CA THR A 161 -31.94 -20.44 3.22
C THR A 161 -30.44 -20.68 3.39
N GLU A 162 -29.62 -20.32 2.40
CA GLU A 162 -28.16 -20.44 2.48
C GLU A 162 -27.57 -19.51 3.56
N TYR A 163 -28.11 -18.30 3.71
CA TYR A 163 -27.67 -17.32 4.71
C TYR A 163 -27.93 -17.82 6.14
N ARG A 164 -28.99 -18.59 6.37
CA ARG A 164 -29.38 -19.13 7.69
C ARG A 164 -28.85 -20.52 8.00
N ASN A 165 -28.34 -21.26 7.03
CA ASN A 165 -27.88 -22.63 7.21
C ASN A 165 -26.40 -22.71 7.63
N PRO A 166 -26.04 -23.11 8.87
CA PRO A 166 -24.65 -23.22 9.33
C PRO A 166 -23.75 -24.16 8.51
N ALA A 167 -24.34 -25.11 7.79
CA ALA A 167 -23.61 -26.02 6.91
C ALA A 167 -23.25 -25.39 5.55
N ASP A 168 -23.88 -24.27 5.17
CA ASP A 168 -23.58 -23.59 3.91
C ASP A 168 -22.38 -22.64 4.06
N ARG A 169 -21.55 -22.54 3.01
CA ARG A 169 -20.41 -21.59 2.97
C ARG A 169 -20.86 -20.11 3.02
N ARG A 170 -22.14 -19.84 2.78
CA ARG A 170 -22.76 -18.50 2.78
C ARG A 170 -23.52 -18.19 4.06
N PHE A 171 -23.42 -19.04 5.08
CA PHE A 171 -23.99 -18.76 6.40
C PHE A 171 -23.48 -17.42 6.95
N HIS A 172 -24.39 -16.48 7.23
CA HIS A 172 -24.07 -15.10 7.60
C HIS A 172 -23.14 -14.34 6.64
N ALA A 173 -23.09 -14.72 5.35
CA ALA A 173 -22.41 -13.91 4.34
C ALA A 173 -23.24 -12.65 4.06
N GLN A 174 -22.94 -11.56 4.76
CA GLN A 174 -23.67 -10.28 4.64
C GLN A 174 -23.86 -9.81 3.18
N PRO A 175 -22.88 -9.95 2.26
CA PRO A 175 -23.05 -9.52 0.88
C PRO A 175 -23.54 -10.62 -0.06
N VAL A 176 -24.11 -11.72 0.46
CA VAL A 176 -24.66 -12.80 -0.37
C VAL A 176 -25.77 -12.30 -1.29
N ALA A 177 -25.77 -12.77 -2.53
CA ALA A 177 -26.82 -12.51 -3.51
C ALA A 177 -26.77 -13.55 -4.65
N CYS A 178 -27.76 -13.53 -5.54
CA CYS A 178 -27.80 -14.27 -6.79
C CYS A 178 -28.39 -13.37 -7.91
N PRO A 179 -28.49 -13.83 -9.17
CA PRO A 179 -29.08 -13.04 -10.26
C PRO A 179 -30.50 -12.50 -9.99
N ASP A 180 -31.28 -13.16 -9.14
CA ASP A 180 -32.68 -12.79 -8.86
C ASP A 180 -32.81 -11.62 -7.88
N CYS A 181 -31.95 -11.58 -6.86
CA CYS A 181 -32.07 -10.63 -5.74
C CYS A 181 -30.94 -9.60 -5.67
N GLY A 182 -29.89 -9.78 -6.47
CA GLY A 182 -28.66 -9.04 -6.33
C GLY A 182 -28.44 -7.90 -7.31
N PRO A 183 -27.27 -7.26 -7.21
CA PRO A 183 -26.84 -6.24 -8.16
C PRO A 183 -26.75 -6.77 -9.60
N GLN A 184 -26.86 -5.86 -10.57
CA GLN A 184 -26.82 -6.16 -11.99
C GLN A 184 -25.81 -5.26 -12.70
N LEU A 185 -25.19 -5.81 -13.75
CA LEU A 185 -24.32 -5.04 -14.65
C LEU A 185 -25.17 -4.16 -15.57
N GLU A 186 -24.61 -3.03 -15.94
CA GLU A 186 -25.16 -2.09 -16.91
C GLU A 186 -24.04 -1.61 -17.83
N TRP A 187 -24.29 -1.60 -19.13
CA TRP A 187 -23.40 -1.04 -20.14
C TRP A 187 -23.96 0.30 -20.61
N ARG A 188 -23.11 1.30 -20.77
CA ARG A 188 -23.45 2.57 -21.43
C ARG A 188 -22.36 3.00 -22.42
N ALA A 189 -22.76 3.36 -23.63
CA ALA A 189 -21.91 4.03 -24.61
C ALA A 189 -22.77 4.90 -25.54
N GLY A 190 -22.73 6.23 -25.36
CA GLY A 190 -23.71 7.13 -25.96
C GLY A 190 -25.14 6.72 -25.54
N ASP A 191 -26.05 6.60 -26.50
CA ASP A 191 -27.43 6.15 -26.28
C ASP A 191 -27.56 4.62 -26.14
N THR A 192 -26.47 3.86 -26.33
CA THR A 192 -26.52 2.40 -26.22
C THR A 192 -26.50 1.98 -24.76
N VAL A 193 -27.56 1.32 -24.32
CA VAL A 193 -27.68 0.74 -22.98
C VAL A 193 -27.94 -0.76 -23.08
N ALA A 194 -27.23 -1.56 -22.27
CA ALA A 194 -27.52 -2.97 -22.10
C ALA A 194 -27.39 -3.36 -20.62
N THR A 195 -27.99 -4.47 -20.22
CA THR A 195 -27.98 -4.94 -18.83
C THR A 195 -27.55 -6.40 -18.71
N ARG A 196 -27.12 -6.82 -17.52
CA ARG A 196 -26.78 -8.21 -17.18
C ARG A 196 -25.72 -8.78 -18.16
N GLU A 197 -25.93 -9.97 -18.71
CA GLU A 197 -24.97 -10.64 -19.60
C GLU A 197 -24.71 -9.83 -20.88
N SER A 198 -25.73 -9.17 -21.44
CA SER A 198 -25.56 -8.32 -22.64
C SER A 198 -24.66 -7.12 -22.36
N ALA A 199 -24.66 -6.58 -21.13
CA ALA A 199 -23.73 -5.53 -20.73
C ALA A 199 -22.28 -6.02 -20.71
N LEU A 200 -22.04 -7.21 -20.14
CA LEU A 200 -20.73 -7.85 -20.15
C LEU A 200 -20.24 -8.11 -21.58
N ASN A 201 -21.10 -8.65 -22.44
CA ASN A 201 -20.76 -8.92 -23.84
C ASN A 201 -20.40 -7.65 -24.61
N ALA A 202 -21.15 -6.56 -24.42
CA ALA A 202 -20.85 -5.27 -25.03
C ALA A 202 -19.47 -4.74 -24.62
N ALA A 203 -19.12 -4.85 -23.33
CA ALA A 203 -17.81 -4.46 -22.83
C ALA A 203 -16.68 -5.33 -23.42
N VAL A 204 -16.88 -6.65 -23.49
CA VAL A 204 -15.91 -7.59 -24.08
C VAL A 204 -15.67 -7.28 -25.56
N GLU A 205 -16.73 -7.06 -26.34
CA GLU A 205 -16.60 -6.73 -27.76
C GLU A 205 -15.90 -5.38 -27.97
N ARG A 206 -16.20 -4.37 -27.13
CA ARG A 206 -15.48 -3.09 -27.19
C ARG A 206 -13.99 -3.25 -26.93
N LEU A 207 -13.60 -4.04 -25.92
CA LEU A 207 -12.20 -4.31 -25.60
C LEU A 207 -11.49 -5.08 -26.71
N LYS A 208 -12.12 -6.13 -27.26
CA LYS A 208 -11.56 -6.92 -28.37
C LYS A 208 -11.32 -6.07 -29.62
N ASN A 209 -12.17 -5.09 -29.87
CA ASN A 209 -12.07 -4.14 -30.98
C ASN A 209 -11.11 -2.97 -30.70
N GLY A 210 -10.33 -3.02 -29.61
CA GLY A 210 -9.29 -2.03 -29.28
C GLY A 210 -9.81 -0.76 -28.60
N GLY A 211 -11.07 -0.75 -28.14
CA GLY A 211 -11.63 0.35 -27.36
C GLY A 211 -11.19 0.33 -25.89
N ILE A 212 -11.41 1.46 -25.22
CA ILE A 212 -11.15 1.68 -23.80
C ILE A 212 -12.48 1.61 -23.04
N VAL A 213 -12.57 0.79 -22.00
CA VAL A 213 -13.78 0.65 -21.19
C VAL A 213 -13.51 1.10 -19.76
N ALA A 214 -14.36 1.96 -19.21
CA ALA A 214 -14.40 2.24 -17.78
C ALA A 214 -15.19 1.13 -17.07
N VAL A 215 -14.52 0.34 -16.22
CA VAL A 215 -15.13 -0.78 -15.49
C VAL A 215 -15.24 -0.43 -14.01
N LYS A 216 -16.45 -0.56 -13.46
CA LYS A 216 -16.67 -0.41 -12.00
C LYS A 216 -16.11 -1.63 -11.27
N GLY A 217 -15.15 -1.40 -10.38
CA GLY A 217 -14.49 -2.42 -9.55
C GLY A 217 -15.07 -2.51 -8.14
N LEU A 218 -14.26 -2.99 -7.19
CA LEU A 218 -14.65 -3.06 -5.77
C LEU A 218 -14.51 -1.72 -5.05
N GLY A 219 -13.38 -1.03 -5.26
CA GLY A 219 -13.00 0.20 -4.55
C GLY A 219 -12.96 1.47 -5.42
N GLY A 220 -13.42 1.39 -6.65
CA GLY A 220 -13.44 2.50 -7.61
C GLY A 220 -13.57 1.99 -9.04
N PHE A 221 -13.38 2.88 -10.01
CA PHE A 221 -13.35 2.53 -11.43
C PHE A 221 -11.94 2.23 -11.92
N HIS A 222 -11.84 1.40 -12.96
CA HIS A 222 -10.63 1.17 -13.75
C HIS A 222 -10.88 1.56 -15.21
N LEU A 223 -9.89 2.14 -15.88
CA LEU A 223 -9.84 2.24 -17.34
C LEU A 223 -9.11 1.01 -17.88
N VAL A 224 -9.79 0.30 -18.78
CA VAL A 224 -9.41 -1.02 -19.26
C VAL A 224 -9.26 -1.00 -20.77
N CYS A 225 -8.15 -1.53 -21.26
CA CYS A 225 -7.92 -1.77 -22.69
C CYS A 225 -7.05 -3.02 -22.87
N ASP A 226 -6.96 -3.52 -24.10
CA ASP A 226 -6.03 -4.59 -24.45
C ASP A 226 -4.58 -4.14 -24.22
N ALA A 227 -3.84 -4.86 -23.37
CA ALA A 227 -2.46 -4.55 -23.06
C ALA A 227 -1.48 -4.96 -24.17
N LEU A 228 -1.91 -5.78 -25.12
CA LEU A 228 -1.11 -6.20 -26.28
C LEU A 228 -1.35 -5.33 -27.52
N ASN A 229 -2.26 -4.35 -27.45
CA ASN A 229 -2.58 -3.46 -28.56
C ASN A 229 -1.90 -2.09 -28.37
N PRO A 230 -0.79 -1.79 -29.08
CA PRO A 230 -0.05 -0.54 -28.90
C PRO A 230 -0.92 0.70 -29.15
N ARG A 231 -1.83 0.66 -30.13
CA ARG A 231 -2.71 1.78 -30.46
C ARG A 231 -3.69 2.08 -29.33
N ALA A 232 -4.26 1.04 -28.71
CA ALA A 232 -5.17 1.20 -27.58
C ALA A 232 -4.44 1.79 -26.35
N VAL A 233 -3.24 1.27 -26.05
CA VAL A 233 -2.40 1.77 -24.95
C VAL A 233 -1.99 3.23 -25.18
N GLN A 234 -1.55 3.58 -26.38
CA GLN A 234 -1.18 4.95 -26.73
C GLN A 234 -2.38 5.91 -26.64
N THR A 235 -3.54 5.48 -27.14
CA THR A 235 -4.80 6.26 -27.03
C THR A 235 -5.18 6.49 -25.57
N LEU A 236 -5.09 5.46 -24.73
CA LEU A 236 -5.35 5.56 -23.29
C LEU A 236 -4.41 6.57 -22.63
N ARG A 237 -3.11 6.53 -22.94
CA ARG A 237 -2.13 7.48 -22.38
C ARG A 237 -2.41 8.92 -22.79
N ALA A 238 -2.73 9.13 -24.07
CA ALA A 238 -3.05 10.45 -24.60
C ALA A 238 -4.29 11.03 -23.91
N ARG A 239 -5.41 10.28 -23.88
CA ARG A 239 -6.66 10.74 -23.28
C ARG A 239 -6.56 10.92 -21.76
N LYS A 240 -5.81 10.05 -21.06
CA LYS A 240 -5.58 10.15 -19.61
C LYS A 240 -4.52 11.19 -19.23
N GLN A 241 -3.81 11.78 -20.20
CA GLN A 241 -2.68 12.69 -19.98
C GLN A 241 -1.61 12.06 -19.08
N ARG A 242 -1.28 10.80 -19.34
CA ARG A 242 -0.34 9.99 -18.55
C ARG A 242 0.75 9.42 -19.46
N PRO A 243 1.78 10.20 -19.82
CA PRO A 243 2.73 9.81 -20.86
C PRO A 243 3.62 8.63 -20.46
N THR A 244 4.21 8.64 -19.27
CA THR A 244 5.28 7.67 -18.91
C THR A 244 4.97 6.84 -17.67
N LYS A 245 4.17 7.33 -16.71
CA LYS A 245 3.88 6.58 -15.48
C LYS A 245 3.33 5.17 -15.81
N PRO A 246 3.92 4.08 -15.28
CA PRO A 246 3.58 2.72 -15.68
C PRO A 246 2.10 2.39 -15.53
N LEU A 247 1.61 1.53 -16.42
CA LEU A 247 0.25 1.00 -16.41
C LEU A 247 0.28 -0.41 -15.81
N ALA A 248 -0.61 -0.68 -14.86
CA ALA A 248 -0.76 -2.03 -14.32
C ALA A 248 -1.49 -2.91 -15.33
N VAL A 249 -1.11 -4.18 -15.42
CA VAL A 249 -1.65 -5.15 -16.36
C VAL A 249 -2.22 -6.35 -15.60
N MET A 250 -3.49 -6.65 -15.83
CA MET A 250 -4.09 -7.91 -15.38
C MET A 250 -3.76 -9.01 -16.36
N ILE A 251 -3.18 -10.10 -15.86
CA ILE A 251 -2.84 -11.30 -16.64
C ILE A 251 -3.82 -12.44 -16.33
N PRO A 252 -4.06 -13.37 -17.28
CA PRO A 252 -5.05 -14.44 -17.10
C PRO A 252 -4.63 -15.52 -16.10
N HIS A 253 -3.34 -15.84 -16.06
CA HIS A 253 -2.73 -16.80 -15.15
C HIS A 253 -1.31 -16.35 -14.83
N ALA A 254 -0.73 -16.96 -13.80
CA ALA A 254 0.61 -16.65 -13.31
C ALA A 254 1.51 -17.90 -13.24
N ASP A 255 1.09 -19.01 -13.85
CA ASP A 255 1.76 -20.32 -13.72
C ASP A 255 3.23 -20.30 -14.14
N ASP A 256 3.59 -19.44 -15.10
CA ASP A 256 4.95 -19.30 -15.63
C ASP A 256 5.86 -18.34 -14.84
N LEU A 257 5.32 -17.70 -13.79
CA LEU A 257 6.07 -16.73 -12.98
C LEU A 257 6.84 -17.40 -11.84
N PRO A 258 7.89 -16.78 -11.28
CA PRO A 258 8.53 -17.28 -10.06
C PRO A 258 7.55 -17.50 -8.91
N GLN A 259 7.71 -18.60 -8.14
CA GLN A 259 6.81 -19.00 -7.06
C GLN A 259 6.54 -17.87 -6.04
N ALA A 260 7.56 -17.07 -5.73
CA ALA A 260 7.43 -15.90 -4.85
C ALA A 260 6.39 -14.89 -5.38
N ILE A 261 6.39 -14.61 -6.69
CA ILE A 261 5.44 -13.71 -7.34
C ILE A 261 4.06 -14.36 -7.39
N GLN A 262 3.98 -15.65 -7.74
CA GLN A 262 2.71 -16.40 -7.77
C GLN A 262 1.98 -16.37 -6.42
N THR A 263 2.68 -16.65 -5.33
CA THR A 263 2.12 -16.65 -3.97
C THR A 263 1.51 -15.30 -3.62
N ARG A 264 2.17 -14.20 -3.98
CA ARG A 264 1.68 -12.84 -3.72
C ARG A 264 0.45 -12.53 -4.57
N LEU A 265 0.50 -12.81 -5.87
CA LEU A 265 -0.61 -12.60 -6.80
C LEU A 265 -1.87 -13.41 -6.43
N ARG A 266 -1.69 -14.63 -5.92
CA ARG A 266 -2.78 -15.54 -5.50
C ARG A 266 -3.27 -15.32 -4.07
N SER A 267 -2.65 -14.41 -3.32
CA SER A 267 -3.11 -14.07 -1.98
C SER A 267 -4.53 -13.49 -2.01
N SER A 268 -5.25 -13.58 -0.89
CA SER A 268 -6.59 -12.98 -0.76
C SER A 268 -6.58 -11.46 -0.97
N ALA A 269 -5.44 -10.80 -0.77
CA ALA A 269 -5.29 -9.38 -1.06
C ALA A 269 -5.21 -9.08 -2.57
N ALA A 270 -4.70 -10.02 -3.38
CA ALA A 270 -4.47 -9.88 -4.83
C ALA A 270 -3.89 -8.50 -5.21
N PRO A 271 -2.67 -8.15 -4.72
CA PRO A 271 -2.01 -6.90 -5.03
C PRO A 271 -1.50 -6.89 -6.48
N ILE A 272 -1.13 -5.70 -6.96
CA ILE A 272 -0.24 -5.55 -8.11
C ILE A 272 1.18 -5.88 -7.64
N VAL A 273 1.87 -6.74 -8.36
CA VAL A 273 3.26 -7.14 -8.07
C VAL A 273 4.16 -6.67 -9.22
N LEU A 274 5.18 -5.87 -8.91
CA LEU A 274 6.18 -5.46 -9.90
C LEU A 274 6.98 -6.68 -10.34
N THR A 275 6.85 -7.04 -11.61
CA THR A 275 7.44 -8.24 -12.20
C THR A 275 8.39 -7.88 -13.34
N PRO A 276 9.60 -8.45 -13.41
CA PRO A 276 10.53 -8.20 -14.51
C PRO A 276 9.90 -8.53 -15.87
N LYS A 277 10.12 -7.66 -16.86
CA LYS A 277 9.64 -7.83 -18.25
C LYS A 277 10.07 -9.17 -18.84
N ALA A 278 11.22 -9.71 -18.43
CA ALA A 278 11.75 -11.00 -18.89
C ALA A 278 10.84 -12.20 -18.58
N PHE A 279 9.98 -12.12 -17.56
CA PHE A 279 9.03 -13.19 -17.21
C PHE A 279 7.63 -12.98 -17.83
N LEU A 280 7.46 -11.93 -18.64
CA LEU A 280 6.16 -11.51 -19.13
C LEU A 280 6.10 -11.61 -20.66
N PRO A 281 4.89 -11.68 -21.23
CA PRO A 281 4.73 -11.49 -22.66
C PRO A 281 5.37 -10.18 -23.12
N ALA A 282 5.74 -10.13 -24.40
CA ALA A 282 6.25 -8.91 -25.04
C ALA A 282 5.15 -7.84 -25.10
N PHE A 283 4.99 -7.10 -24.00
CA PHE A 283 4.13 -5.94 -23.93
C PHE A 283 4.71 -4.77 -24.74
N PRO A 284 3.86 -3.90 -25.32
CA PRO A 284 4.31 -2.64 -25.88
C PRO A 284 5.14 -1.85 -24.87
N GLU A 285 6.19 -1.17 -25.33
CA GLU A 285 7.06 -0.38 -24.45
C GLU A 285 6.28 0.71 -23.71
N GLU A 286 5.18 1.18 -24.30
CA GLU A 286 4.23 2.10 -23.71
C GLU A 286 3.58 1.55 -22.42
N ILE A 287 3.62 0.27 -22.07
CA ILE A 287 3.10 -0.18 -20.77
C ILE A 287 3.94 0.37 -19.61
N ALA A 288 5.27 0.31 -19.73
CA ALA A 288 6.22 0.80 -18.74
C ALA A 288 7.49 1.36 -19.42
N PRO A 289 7.42 2.57 -19.99
CA PRO A 289 8.52 3.17 -20.76
C PRO A 289 9.78 3.38 -19.93
N GLY A 290 10.91 2.87 -20.42
CA GLY A 290 12.21 3.06 -19.80
C GLY A 290 12.42 2.32 -18.48
N LEU A 291 11.54 1.38 -18.14
CA LEU A 291 11.64 0.53 -16.94
C LEU A 291 11.79 -0.95 -17.32
N ASN A 292 12.40 -1.73 -16.43
CA ASN A 292 12.59 -3.18 -16.62
C ASN A 292 11.47 -4.02 -16.00
N THR A 293 10.52 -3.40 -15.30
CA THR A 293 9.43 -4.08 -14.60
C THR A 293 8.06 -3.58 -15.05
N VAL A 294 7.06 -4.46 -14.95
CA VAL A 294 5.64 -4.15 -15.15
C VAL A 294 4.88 -4.57 -13.90
N GLY A 295 3.99 -3.71 -13.42
CA GLY A 295 3.07 -4.08 -12.35
C GLY A 295 2.00 -5.01 -12.88
N VAL A 296 2.03 -6.29 -12.51
CA VAL A 296 1.03 -7.27 -12.92
C VAL A 296 0.07 -7.63 -11.79
N MET A 297 -1.17 -7.96 -12.12
CA MET A 297 -2.18 -8.42 -11.16
C MET A 297 -2.97 -9.61 -11.72
N LEU A 298 -3.59 -10.39 -10.86
CA LEU A 298 -4.58 -11.40 -11.25
C LEU A 298 -6.01 -10.85 -11.10
N PRO A 299 -7.01 -11.43 -11.78
CA PRO A 299 -8.40 -11.11 -11.54
C PRO A 299 -8.74 -11.40 -10.07
N ALA A 300 -9.27 -10.40 -9.39
CA ALA A 300 -9.54 -10.44 -7.95
C ALA A 300 -11.04 -10.36 -7.63
N ASN A 301 -11.89 -10.06 -8.61
CA ASN A 301 -13.34 -10.06 -8.43
C ASN A 301 -14.05 -10.75 -9.60
N PRO A 302 -15.34 -11.12 -9.47
CA PRO A 302 -16.01 -11.93 -10.48
C PRO A 302 -16.14 -11.22 -11.85
N ILE A 303 -16.34 -9.89 -11.87
CA ILE A 303 -16.37 -9.09 -13.11
C ILE A 303 -15.04 -9.22 -13.85
N GLN A 304 -13.93 -9.09 -13.13
CA GLN A 304 -12.59 -9.23 -13.70
C GLN A 304 -12.34 -10.65 -14.24
N HIS A 305 -12.74 -11.69 -13.49
CA HIS A 305 -12.65 -13.06 -13.97
C HIS A 305 -13.45 -13.25 -15.26
N LEU A 306 -14.68 -12.74 -15.34
CA LEU A 306 -15.53 -12.85 -16.52
C LEU A 306 -14.93 -12.11 -17.73
N LEU A 307 -14.44 -10.88 -17.53
CA LEU A 307 -13.78 -10.11 -18.59
C LEU A 307 -12.56 -10.84 -19.14
N VAL A 308 -11.67 -11.32 -18.26
CA VAL A 308 -10.43 -12.00 -18.68
C VAL A 308 -10.73 -13.35 -19.35
N MET A 309 -11.68 -14.13 -18.83
CA MET A 309 -12.11 -15.40 -19.46
C MET A 309 -12.68 -15.17 -20.87
N ALA A 310 -13.41 -14.08 -21.08
CA ALA A 310 -14.06 -13.76 -22.36
C ALA A 310 -13.11 -13.08 -23.36
N CYS A 311 -12.21 -12.21 -22.89
CA CYS A 311 -11.24 -11.52 -23.74
C CYS A 311 -10.03 -12.39 -24.12
N ARG A 312 -9.67 -13.35 -23.25
CA ARG A 312 -8.52 -14.27 -23.38
C ARG A 312 -7.19 -13.56 -23.68
N ARG A 313 -6.96 -12.41 -23.05
CA ARG A 313 -5.76 -11.59 -23.22
C ARG A 313 -5.46 -10.78 -21.95
N PRO A 314 -4.21 -10.32 -21.76
CA PRO A 314 -3.88 -9.39 -20.69
C PRO A 314 -4.57 -8.03 -20.92
N LEU A 315 -5.05 -7.42 -19.85
CA LEU A 315 -5.79 -6.15 -19.90
C LEU A 315 -5.10 -5.10 -19.04
N VAL A 316 -4.96 -3.87 -19.53
CA VAL A 316 -4.55 -2.75 -18.69
C VAL A 316 -5.62 -2.52 -17.63
N MET A 317 -5.21 -2.30 -16.37
CA MET A 317 -6.09 -1.97 -15.25
C MET A 317 -5.55 -0.74 -14.53
N THR A 318 -5.72 0.43 -15.14
CA THR A 318 -5.31 1.69 -14.50
C THR A 318 -6.49 2.36 -13.82
N SER A 319 -6.25 3.14 -12.78
CA SER A 319 -7.30 3.85 -12.03
C SER A 319 -8.19 4.72 -12.94
N GLY A 320 -9.50 4.72 -12.71
CA GLY A 320 -10.49 5.48 -13.47
C GLY A 320 -10.59 6.92 -12.99
N ASN A 321 -9.56 7.71 -13.28
CA ASN A 321 -9.48 9.14 -12.98
C ASN A 321 -8.67 9.89 -14.02
N LEU A 322 -8.95 11.18 -14.13
CA LEU A 322 -8.01 12.15 -14.72
C LEU A 322 -6.80 12.34 -13.80
N SER A 323 -5.64 12.64 -14.38
CA SER A 323 -4.42 12.88 -13.62
C SER A 323 -4.64 14.02 -12.60
N GLY A 324 -4.19 13.84 -11.36
CA GLY A 324 -4.37 14.83 -10.28
C GLY A 324 -5.77 14.85 -9.64
N ARG A 325 -6.64 13.88 -9.94
CA ARG A 325 -7.92 13.68 -9.26
C ARG A 325 -8.01 12.27 -8.68
N PRO A 326 -8.78 12.04 -7.60
CA PRO A 326 -9.02 10.70 -7.11
C PRO A 326 -9.88 9.87 -8.08
N PRO A 327 -9.79 8.53 -8.03
CA PRO A 327 -10.74 7.61 -8.66
C PRO A 327 -12.19 7.98 -8.33
N ALA A 328 -13.04 7.96 -9.36
CA ALA A 328 -14.48 7.97 -9.18
C ALA A 328 -14.93 6.73 -8.39
N ILE A 329 -15.96 6.89 -7.57
CA ILE A 329 -16.60 5.78 -6.83
C ILE A 329 -18.09 5.64 -7.16
N THR A 330 -18.73 6.71 -7.64
CA THR A 330 -20.14 6.69 -8.07
C THR A 330 -20.27 6.61 -9.60
N ASN A 331 -21.38 6.07 -10.09
CA ASN A 331 -21.65 5.98 -11.53
C ASN A 331 -21.72 7.38 -12.19
N PRO A 332 -22.42 8.39 -11.62
CA PRO A 332 -22.46 9.72 -12.21
C PRO A 332 -21.09 10.39 -12.30
N GLN A 333 -20.27 10.28 -11.24
CA GLN A 333 -18.90 10.81 -11.26
C GLN A 333 -18.05 10.16 -12.36
N ALA A 334 -18.16 8.84 -12.55
CA ALA A 334 -17.40 8.14 -13.58
C ALA A 334 -17.84 8.57 -14.99
N LEU A 335 -19.15 8.64 -15.23
CA LEU A 335 -19.70 9.08 -16.51
C LEU A 335 -19.24 10.50 -16.86
N GLU A 336 -19.28 11.43 -15.91
CA GLU A 336 -18.84 12.81 -16.14
C GLU A 336 -17.32 12.91 -16.33
N ALA A 337 -16.54 12.35 -15.40
CA ALA A 337 -15.10 12.55 -15.37
C ALA A 337 -14.33 11.75 -16.46
N LEU A 338 -14.90 10.66 -16.98
CA LEU A 338 -14.22 9.75 -17.90
C LEU A 338 -14.82 9.73 -19.31
N ARG A 339 -15.83 10.57 -19.60
CA ARG A 339 -16.51 10.62 -20.91
C ARG A 339 -15.56 10.81 -22.10
N ASP A 340 -14.51 11.62 -21.92
CA ASP A 340 -13.55 11.94 -22.97
C ASP A 340 -12.37 10.95 -23.01
N VAL A 341 -12.39 9.94 -22.12
CA VAL A 341 -11.34 8.93 -21.99
C VAL A 341 -11.83 7.56 -22.44
N ALA A 342 -12.96 7.11 -21.87
CA ALA A 342 -13.51 5.78 -22.12
C ALA A 342 -14.47 5.79 -23.31
N ASP A 343 -14.37 4.77 -24.16
CA ASP A 343 -15.29 4.53 -25.27
C ASP A 343 -16.58 3.83 -24.83
N GLY A 344 -16.71 3.50 -23.54
CA GLY A 344 -17.91 2.91 -22.94
C GLY A 344 -17.70 2.55 -21.46
N PHE A 345 -18.80 2.25 -20.78
CA PHE A 345 -18.85 2.10 -19.33
C PHE A 345 -19.53 0.79 -18.95
N LEU A 346 -18.83 -0.06 -18.20
CA LEU A 346 -19.39 -1.23 -17.53
C LEU A 346 -19.63 -0.89 -16.05
N LEU A 347 -20.87 -0.53 -15.74
CA LEU A 347 -21.36 -0.08 -14.45
C LEU A 347 -22.07 -1.20 -13.69
N HIS A 348 -22.41 -0.91 -12.43
CA HIS A 348 -23.38 -1.70 -11.66
C HIS A 348 -24.07 -0.86 -10.57
N ASN A 349 -25.20 -1.38 -10.07
CA ASN A 349 -26.04 -0.73 -9.06
C ASN A 349 -25.69 -1.06 -7.60
N ARG A 350 -24.61 -1.81 -7.33
CA ARG A 350 -24.00 -1.82 -5.98
C ARG A 350 -23.15 -0.57 -5.78
N ASP A 351 -23.41 0.19 -4.73
CA ASP A 351 -22.60 1.35 -4.38
C ASP A 351 -21.20 0.95 -3.87
N ILE A 352 -20.23 1.81 -4.11
CA ILE A 352 -18.89 1.75 -3.51
C ILE A 352 -18.86 2.88 -2.49
N LEU A 353 -18.81 2.54 -1.21
CA LEU A 353 -18.89 3.52 -0.11
C LEU A 353 -17.52 4.06 0.27
N GLN A 354 -16.47 3.26 0.07
CA GLN A 354 -15.09 3.66 0.33
C GLN A 354 -14.23 3.46 -0.91
N ARG A 355 -13.47 4.51 -1.26
CA ARG A 355 -12.40 4.39 -2.24
C ARG A 355 -11.35 3.42 -1.70
N MET A 356 -10.92 2.50 -2.55
CA MET A 356 -9.84 1.58 -2.24
C MET A 356 -9.02 1.28 -3.50
N ASP A 357 -7.87 1.95 -3.62
CA ASP A 357 -6.90 1.71 -4.69
C ASP A 357 -6.31 0.30 -4.59
N ASP A 358 -5.82 -0.23 -5.72
CA ASP A 358 -5.07 -1.48 -5.70
C ASP A 358 -3.74 -1.30 -4.96
N SER A 359 -3.43 -2.24 -4.06
CA SER A 359 -2.13 -2.31 -3.39
C SER A 359 -1.02 -2.69 -4.37
N VAL A 360 0.20 -2.22 -4.11
CA VAL A 360 1.37 -2.46 -4.98
C VAL A 360 2.53 -2.97 -4.13
N MET A 361 3.20 -4.02 -4.59
CA MET A 361 4.39 -4.61 -3.98
C MET A 361 5.49 -4.85 -5.01
N ASP A 362 6.73 -4.94 -4.56
CA ASP A 362 7.80 -5.53 -5.38
C ASP A 362 7.75 -7.07 -5.36
N GLN A 363 8.61 -7.69 -6.17
CA GLN A 363 8.68 -9.15 -6.26
C GLN A 363 9.17 -9.84 -4.97
N GLU A 364 9.95 -9.14 -4.13
CA GLU A 364 10.38 -9.62 -2.80
C GLU A 364 9.32 -9.37 -1.72
N GLY A 365 8.21 -8.69 -2.05
CA GLY A 365 7.08 -8.44 -1.17
C GLY A 365 7.17 -7.19 -0.33
N ALA A 366 8.15 -6.32 -0.55
CA ALA A 366 8.14 -5.00 0.06
C ALA A 366 6.96 -4.20 -0.50
N MET A 367 6.19 -3.63 0.41
CA MET A 367 5.03 -2.80 0.10
C MET A 367 5.48 -1.48 -0.53
N LEU A 368 4.86 -1.08 -1.63
CA LEU A 368 4.99 0.27 -2.20
C LEU A 368 3.73 1.10 -1.95
N ARG A 369 2.57 0.42 -1.90
CA ARG A 369 1.28 1.04 -1.62
C ARG A 369 0.38 0.06 -0.87
N ARG A 370 0.04 0.43 0.36
CA ARG A 370 -0.92 -0.31 1.20
C ARG A 370 -2.34 0.24 1.02
N ALA A 371 -3.23 -0.55 0.42
CA ALA A 371 -4.64 -0.19 0.21
C ALA A 371 -5.53 -1.46 0.17
N ARG A 372 -6.11 -1.82 -0.98
CA ARG A 372 -7.02 -2.98 -1.14
C ARG A 372 -6.36 -4.26 -0.65
N GLY A 373 -7.11 -5.06 0.11
CA GLY A 373 -6.64 -6.33 0.66
C GLY A 373 -5.85 -6.23 1.97
N PHE A 374 -5.51 -5.02 2.41
CA PHE A 374 -4.80 -4.77 3.67
C PHE A 374 -5.58 -3.86 4.61
N VAL A 375 -6.27 -2.84 4.10
CA VAL A 375 -7.05 -1.92 4.92
C VAL A 375 -8.43 -2.54 5.22
N PRO A 376 -8.92 -2.51 6.47
CA PRO A 376 -8.38 -1.79 7.64
C PRO A 376 -7.71 -2.72 8.67
N ASP A 377 -6.94 -3.73 8.27
CA ASP A 377 -6.27 -4.60 9.24
C ASP A 377 -5.40 -3.75 10.19
N ALA A 378 -5.57 -3.98 11.49
CA ALA A 378 -4.79 -3.35 12.55
C ALA A 378 -3.37 -3.92 12.60
N ILE A 379 -2.43 -3.09 13.02
CA ILE A 379 -1.03 -3.42 13.26
C ILE A 379 -0.83 -3.40 14.77
N THR A 380 -0.41 -4.54 15.32
CA THR A 380 0.00 -4.63 16.72
C THR A 380 1.29 -3.85 16.91
N LEU A 381 1.32 -2.97 17.92
CA LEU A 381 2.52 -2.22 18.27
C LEU A 381 3.58 -3.12 18.92
N PRO A 382 4.87 -2.73 18.88
CA PRO A 382 5.94 -3.50 19.50
C PRO A 382 5.76 -3.70 21.01
N ALA A 383 6.58 -4.58 21.60
CA ALA A 383 6.61 -4.77 23.04
C ALA A 383 6.85 -3.44 23.78
N GLY A 384 6.15 -3.25 24.90
CA GLY A 384 6.20 -2.03 25.73
C GLY A 384 5.11 -1.00 25.41
N PHE A 385 4.57 -0.97 24.18
CA PHE A 385 3.46 -0.07 23.84
C PHE A 385 2.13 -0.62 24.35
N ARG A 386 1.66 -0.08 25.49
CA ARG A 386 0.39 -0.48 26.12
C ARG A 386 -0.40 0.74 26.56
N ASP A 387 -1.72 0.58 26.63
CA ASP A 387 -2.66 1.58 27.16
C ASP A 387 -2.52 2.98 26.52
N ILE A 388 -2.15 3.02 25.24
CA ILE A 388 -1.96 4.27 24.48
C ILE A 388 -3.30 5.00 24.34
N PRO A 389 -3.38 6.30 24.65
CA PRO A 389 -4.62 7.06 24.46
C PRO A 389 -4.96 7.16 22.96
N PRO A 390 -6.23 7.38 22.60
CA PRO A 390 -6.63 7.51 21.20
C PRO A 390 -6.00 8.76 20.56
N MET A 391 -5.09 8.55 19.60
CA MET A 391 -4.46 9.63 18.83
C MET A 391 -4.65 9.44 17.33
N LEU A 392 -4.90 10.55 16.62
CA LEU A 392 -4.95 10.60 15.16
C LEU A 392 -3.63 11.13 14.61
N CYS A 393 -2.98 10.38 13.73
CA CYS A 393 -1.75 10.81 13.05
C CYS A 393 -2.06 11.07 11.57
N THR A 394 -1.81 12.28 11.09
CA THR A 394 -2.30 12.72 9.78
C THR A 394 -1.39 12.32 8.61
N GLY A 395 -0.17 11.88 8.86
CA GLY A 395 0.82 11.57 7.82
C GLY A 395 1.47 12.81 7.20
N ALA A 396 2.02 12.62 5.99
CA ALA A 396 2.55 13.68 5.10
C ALA A 396 1.55 14.05 3.99
N ASP A 397 1.76 15.13 3.24
CA ASP A 397 0.85 15.51 2.13
C ASP A 397 0.90 14.54 0.94
N MET A 398 2.07 13.97 0.64
CA MET A 398 2.29 13.07 -0.49
C MET A 398 2.09 11.61 -0.09
N LYS A 399 1.58 10.81 -1.03
CA LYS A 399 1.20 9.39 -0.86
C LYS A 399 0.45 9.10 0.46
N ASN A 400 -0.35 10.06 0.92
CA ASN A 400 -0.85 10.16 2.28
C ASN A 400 -1.60 8.90 2.73
N THR A 401 -1.38 8.57 4.00
CA THR A 401 -2.24 7.74 4.84
C THR A 401 -2.40 8.48 6.18
N PHE A 402 -3.53 8.31 6.85
CA PHE A 402 -3.67 8.65 8.27
C PHE A 402 -3.65 7.37 9.12
N CYS A 403 -3.37 7.50 10.40
CA CYS A 403 -3.29 6.39 11.34
C CYS A 403 -4.07 6.70 12.62
N LEU A 404 -4.90 5.75 13.07
CA LEU A 404 -5.57 5.78 14.37
C LEU A 404 -4.82 4.85 15.32
N VAL A 405 -4.37 5.33 16.47
CA VAL A 405 -3.66 4.52 17.47
C VAL A 405 -4.38 4.58 18.83
N ARG A 406 -4.62 3.42 19.46
CA ARG A 406 -5.19 3.28 20.81
C ARG A 406 -4.80 1.91 21.39
N GLY A 407 -4.58 1.84 22.70
CA GLY A 407 -4.23 0.60 23.39
C GLY A 407 -2.88 0.08 22.92
N GLY A 408 -2.84 -1.10 22.31
CA GLY A 408 -1.63 -1.69 21.71
C GLY A 408 -1.68 -1.83 20.20
N GLN A 409 -2.56 -1.09 19.52
CA GLN A 409 -2.82 -1.26 18.09
C GLN A 409 -2.87 0.07 17.34
N ALA A 410 -2.51 0.01 16.06
CA ALA A 410 -2.60 1.10 15.12
C ALA A 410 -3.33 0.66 13.84
N VAL A 411 -4.24 1.47 13.32
CA VAL A 411 -4.98 1.21 12.09
C VAL A 411 -4.65 2.28 11.07
N LEU A 412 -3.96 1.90 10.01
CA LEU A 412 -3.66 2.78 8.89
C LEU A 412 -4.80 2.77 7.88
N SER A 413 -5.11 3.96 7.37
CA SER A 413 -6.04 4.17 6.27
C SER A 413 -5.52 3.58 4.96
N GLN A 414 -6.37 3.64 3.93
CA GLN A 414 -5.97 3.50 2.55
C GLN A 414 -5.10 4.67 2.06
N HIS A 415 -4.43 4.43 0.93
CA HIS A 415 -3.68 5.44 0.21
C HIS A 415 -4.58 6.50 -0.43
N PHE A 416 -4.35 7.77 -0.12
CA PHE A 416 -5.08 8.89 -0.71
C PHE A 416 -4.37 9.56 -1.88
N GLY A 417 -3.06 9.38 -2.01
CA GLY A 417 -2.25 10.08 -2.99
C GLY A 417 -1.77 11.42 -2.44
N ASN A 418 -1.91 12.50 -3.20
CA ASN A 418 -1.54 13.84 -2.76
C ASN A 418 -2.76 14.55 -2.17
N LEU A 419 -2.70 15.00 -0.91
CA LEU A 419 -3.83 15.68 -0.26
C LEU A 419 -4.20 17.03 -0.92
N ARG A 420 -3.29 17.62 -1.68
CA ARG A 420 -3.53 18.87 -2.42
C ARG A 420 -4.30 18.68 -3.71
N ASP A 421 -4.46 17.44 -4.17
CA ASP A 421 -5.20 17.13 -5.38
C ASP A 421 -6.70 17.38 -5.16
N GLU A 422 -7.37 17.89 -6.21
CA GLU A 422 -8.77 18.27 -6.16
C GLU A 422 -9.66 17.09 -5.75
N GLY A 423 -10.48 17.26 -4.72
CA GLY A 423 -11.42 16.25 -4.23
C GLY A 423 -10.81 15.15 -3.34
N VAL A 424 -9.48 15.13 -3.13
CA VAL A 424 -8.84 14.14 -2.23
C VAL A 424 -9.18 14.41 -0.76
N ASP A 425 -9.19 15.67 -0.32
CA ASP A 425 -9.55 16.04 1.07
C ASP A 425 -10.94 15.51 1.48
N ALA A 426 -11.93 15.63 0.61
CA ALA A 426 -13.28 15.14 0.88
C ALA A 426 -13.31 13.62 1.10
N GLN A 427 -12.57 12.87 0.27
CA GLN A 427 -12.46 11.41 0.42
C GLN A 427 -11.69 11.02 1.69
N TRP A 428 -10.62 11.76 2.00
CA TRP A 428 -9.82 11.57 3.20
C TRP A 428 -10.66 11.75 4.47
N ARG A 429 -11.45 12.83 4.55
CA ARG A 429 -12.36 13.10 5.69
C ARG A 429 -13.46 12.06 5.82
N ALA A 430 -14.08 11.65 4.70
CA ALA A 430 -15.11 10.64 4.71
C ALA A 430 -14.59 9.28 5.21
N ALA A 431 -13.37 8.91 4.81
CA ALA A 431 -12.71 7.70 5.29
C ALA A 431 -12.34 7.80 6.77
N LEU A 432 -11.82 8.95 7.23
CA LEU A 432 -11.52 9.20 8.64
C LEU A 432 -12.78 9.05 9.50
N ALA A 433 -13.89 9.69 9.09
CA ALA A 433 -15.16 9.60 9.80
C ALA A 433 -15.66 8.16 9.89
N LEU A 434 -15.61 7.40 8.78
CA LEU A 434 -16.02 6.00 8.79
C LEU A 434 -15.11 5.16 9.70
N MET A 435 -13.78 5.32 9.60
CA MET A 435 -12.85 4.57 10.46
C MET A 435 -13.04 4.90 11.94
N GLN A 436 -13.30 6.17 12.28
CA GLN A 436 -13.64 6.57 13.65
C GLN A 436 -14.92 5.90 14.15
N GLN A 437 -15.96 5.82 13.32
CA GLN A 437 -17.20 5.11 13.66
C GLN A 437 -16.97 3.61 13.82
N ILE A 438 -16.24 2.99 12.89
CA ILE A 438 -15.92 1.55 12.90
C ILE A 438 -15.24 1.14 14.21
N TYR A 439 -14.22 1.90 14.62
CA TYR A 439 -13.38 1.56 15.77
C TYR A 439 -13.88 2.20 17.07
N ALA A 440 -15.06 2.84 17.06
CA ALA A 440 -15.57 3.65 18.17
C ALA A 440 -14.45 4.55 18.74
N PHE A 441 -13.83 5.32 17.85
CA PHE A 441 -12.57 6.03 18.10
C PHE A 441 -12.81 7.53 18.11
N GLN A 442 -12.50 8.17 19.24
CA GLN A 442 -12.49 9.61 19.39
C GLN A 442 -11.07 10.06 19.74
N PRO A 443 -10.38 10.82 18.86
CA PRO A 443 -9.02 11.26 19.14
C PRO A 443 -8.99 12.27 20.28
N GLU A 444 -8.09 12.07 21.23
CA GLU A 444 -7.75 13.04 22.28
C GLU A 444 -6.61 13.97 21.86
N ARG A 445 -5.87 13.61 20.81
CA ARG A 445 -4.73 14.36 20.27
C ARG A 445 -4.57 14.11 18.77
N VAL A 446 -4.05 15.11 18.07
CA VAL A 446 -3.64 14.99 16.67
C VAL A 446 -2.12 15.11 16.55
N VAL A 447 -1.51 14.26 15.74
CA VAL A 447 -0.08 14.25 15.45
C VAL A 447 0.10 14.51 13.97
N CYS A 448 0.99 15.42 13.62
CA CYS A 448 1.25 15.78 12.22
C CYS A 448 2.75 15.97 11.96
N ASP A 449 3.09 16.10 10.68
CA ASP A 449 4.44 16.43 10.24
C ASP A 449 4.84 17.82 10.76
N ALA A 450 6.13 18.07 10.95
CA ALA A 450 6.67 19.36 11.33
C ALA A 450 6.54 20.42 10.22
N HIS A 451 6.23 20.03 8.97
CA HIS A 451 6.16 20.92 7.81
C HIS A 451 4.95 21.89 7.83
N PRO A 452 5.12 23.19 8.17
CA PRO A 452 4.00 24.14 8.38
C PRO A 452 3.12 24.36 7.14
N GLY A 453 3.68 24.16 5.94
CA GLY A 453 2.95 24.27 4.68
C GLY A 453 2.09 23.06 4.28
N TYR A 454 2.05 21.98 5.06
CA TYR A 454 1.25 20.80 4.72
C TYR A 454 -0.25 21.06 4.91
N HIS A 455 -1.06 20.55 3.99
CA HIS A 455 -2.51 20.53 4.13
C HIS A 455 -2.91 19.73 5.38
N ALA A 456 -2.26 18.59 5.62
CA ALA A 456 -2.48 17.75 6.79
C ALA A 456 -2.27 18.51 8.13
N GLN A 457 -1.21 19.33 8.22
CA GLN A 457 -0.92 20.10 9.44
C GLN A 457 -1.93 21.24 9.65
N ARG A 458 -2.28 21.99 8.60
CA ARG A 458 -3.31 23.02 8.68
C ARG A 458 -4.65 22.44 9.13
N TRP A 459 -5.00 21.25 8.61
CA TRP A 459 -6.19 20.52 9.06
C TRP A 459 -6.10 20.15 10.54
N ALA A 460 -4.97 19.62 11.00
CA ALA A 460 -4.75 19.22 12.39
C ALA A 460 -4.93 20.39 13.37
N GLN A 461 -4.36 21.56 13.05
CA GLN A 461 -4.48 22.78 13.86
C GLN A 461 -5.93 23.27 13.98
N ALA A 462 -6.77 23.00 12.97
CA ALA A 462 -8.18 23.40 12.98
C ALA A 462 -9.10 22.48 13.80
N GLN A 463 -8.61 21.38 14.39
CA GLN A 463 -9.45 20.39 15.09
C GLN A 463 -9.82 20.76 16.53
N GLY A 464 -9.23 21.80 17.11
CA GLY A 464 -9.46 22.15 18.52
C GLY A 464 -8.94 21.12 19.53
N LEU A 465 -8.08 20.19 19.08
CA LEU A 465 -7.40 19.18 19.91
C LEU A 465 -5.93 19.57 20.12
N PRO A 466 -5.27 19.07 21.19
CA PRO A 466 -3.83 19.18 21.31
C PRO A 466 -3.13 18.63 20.06
N VAL A 467 -2.20 19.42 19.51
CA VAL A 467 -1.42 19.05 18.32
C VAL A 467 0.03 18.82 18.70
N ALA A 468 0.59 17.69 18.27
CA ALA A 468 2.02 17.40 18.36
C ALA A 468 2.64 17.28 16.97
N THR A 469 3.86 17.81 16.81
CA THR A 469 4.61 17.67 15.57
C THR A 469 5.70 16.62 15.69
N VAL A 470 6.00 15.96 14.58
CA VAL A 470 7.07 14.97 14.43
C VAL A 470 7.87 15.28 13.18
N LEU A 471 9.20 15.19 13.27
CA LEU A 471 10.07 15.36 12.11
C LEU A 471 9.83 14.25 11.09
N HIS A 472 9.81 14.61 9.81
CA HIS A 472 9.47 13.70 8.73
C HIS A 472 10.35 12.44 8.72
N HIS A 473 11.67 12.66 8.81
CA HIS A 473 12.66 11.58 8.75
C HIS A 473 12.70 10.74 10.04
N HIS A 474 12.38 11.34 11.19
CA HIS A 474 12.19 10.59 12.43
C HIS A 474 11.00 9.62 12.30
N ALA A 475 9.89 10.07 11.72
CA ALA A 475 8.74 9.22 11.45
C ALA A 475 9.07 8.07 10.48
N HIS A 476 9.83 8.32 9.42
CA HIS A 476 10.32 7.26 8.53
C HIS A 476 11.10 6.17 9.28
N ALA A 477 12.07 6.58 10.12
CA ALA A 477 12.89 5.65 10.88
C ALA A 477 12.07 4.89 11.93
N ALA A 478 11.21 5.59 12.68
CA ALA A 478 10.36 5.01 13.70
C ALA A 478 9.34 4.00 13.13
N ALA A 479 8.79 4.27 11.94
CA ALA A 479 7.92 3.31 11.25
C ALA A 479 8.66 2.00 10.94
N CYS A 480 9.91 2.09 10.47
CA CYS A 480 10.75 0.92 10.18
C CYS A 480 11.09 0.12 11.46
N LEU A 481 11.49 0.80 12.54
CA LEU A 481 11.76 0.18 13.84
C LEU A 481 10.53 -0.57 14.34
N ALA A 482 9.37 0.09 14.36
CA ALA A 482 8.13 -0.49 14.88
C ALA A 482 7.61 -1.65 14.05
N GLU A 483 7.69 -1.55 12.72
CA GLU A 483 7.34 -2.68 11.86
C GLU A 483 8.29 -3.87 12.09
N ASN A 484 9.57 -3.65 12.36
CA ASN A 484 10.50 -4.73 12.66
C ASN A 484 10.45 -5.22 14.12
N GLY A 485 9.47 -4.75 14.90
CA GLY A 485 9.22 -5.21 16.26
C GLY A 485 10.21 -4.67 17.30
N TRP A 486 10.92 -3.57 17.00
CA TRP A 486 11.83 -2.93 17.94
C TRP A 486 11.07 -2.50 19.21
N PRO A 487 11.41 -3.02 20.40
CA PRO A 487 10.70 -2.71 21.65
C PRO A 487 10.76 -1.23 22.02
N LEU A 488 9.81 -0.76 22.83
CA LEU A 488 9.78 0.61 23.35
C LEU A 488 11.12 0.98 24.03
N ASP A 489 11.70 0.05 24.77
CA ASP A 489 12.97 0.14 25.49
C ASP A 489 14.15 -0.48 24.71
N GLY A 490 13.99 -0.70 23.40
CA GLY A 490 15.02 -1.34 22.56
C GLY A 490 16.30 -0.53 22.39
N GLY A 491 16.33 0.72 22.86
CA GLY A 491 17.47 1.63 22.77
C GLY A 491 17.60 2.27 21.39
N ASP A 492 18.75 2.90 21.18
CA ASP A 492 19.06 3.66 19.97
C ASP A 492 19.46 2.75 18.80
N ALA A 493 19.17 3.22 17.59
CA ALA A 493 19.69 2.68 16.34
C ALA A 493 20.25 3.81 15.48
N ILE A 494 21.13 3.45 14.52
CA ILE A 494 21.46 4.34 13.42
C ILE A 494 20.37 4.21 12.36
N ALA A 495 19.89 5.34 11.83
CA ALA A 495 18.94 5.37 10.73
C ALA A 495 19.53 6.06 9.50
N LEU A 496 19.41 5.42 8.34
CA LEU A 496 19.59 6.06 7.04
C LEU A 496 18.22 6.34 6.42
N THR A 497 17.87 7.62 6.31
CA THR A 497 16.58 8.09 5.81
C THR A 497 16.75 8.80 4.48
N LEU A 498 16.46 8.09 3.39
CA LEU A 498 16.76 8.51 2.01
C LEU A 498 15.46 8.77 1.24
N ASP A 499 15.19 10.04 0.95
CA ASP A 499 13.92 10.48 0.37
C ASP A 499 14.08 11.64 -0.62
N GLY A 500 12.95 12.10 -1.18
CA GLY A 500 12.83 13.34 -1.91
C GLY A 500 13.01 14.55 -1.00
N ILE A 501 11.95 14.98 -0.33
CA ILE A 501 11.98 16.16 0.55
C ILE A 501 11.11 15.90 1.76
N GLY A 502 11.64 16.15 2.95
CA GLY A 502 10.88 16.20 4.19
C GLY A 502 11.38 17.32 5.09
N MET A 503 10.51 17.86 5.94
CA MET A 503 10.91 18.90 6.88
C MET A 503 11.81 18.31 7.97
N GLY A 504 13.00 18.91 8.09
CA GLY A 504 13.98 18.66 9.13
C GLY A 504 13.90 19.68 10.26
N GLU A 505 14.91 19.68 11.12
CA GLU A 505 15.02 20.62 12.22
C GLU A 505 15.27 22.05 11.72
N ASN A 506 14.78 23.04 12.48
CA ASN A 506 15.04 24.47 12.23
C ASN A 506 14.66 24.95 10.81
N GLY A 507 13.69 24.28 10.16
CA GLY A 507 13.24 24.63 8.82
C GLY A 507 14.12 24.09 7.68
N ALA A 508 15.14 23.28 7.97
CA ALA A 508 15.96 22.64 6.96
C ALA A 508 15.15 21.62 6.14
N LEU A 509 15.42 21.51 4.85
CA LEU A 509 14.85 20.46 4.01
C LEU A 509 15.81 19.27 3.95
N TRP A 510 15.35 18.13 4.41
CA TRP A 510 16.13 16.90 4.48
C TRP A 510 15.69 15.90 3.40
N GLY A 511 16.54 14.91 3.14
CA GLY A 511 16.22 13.79 2.25
C GLY A 511 17.35 12.78 2.08
N GLY A 512 18.42 12.86 2.87
CA GLY A 512 19.60 12.02 2.74
C GLY A 512 20.39 11.97 4.02
N GLU A 513 19.70 11.71 5.14
CA GLU A 513 20.24 11.90 6.48
C GLU A 513 20.69 10.59 7.14
N CYS A 514 21.77 10.68 7.91
CA CYS A 514 22.17 9.70 8.92
C CYS A 514 21.79 10.23 10.30
N LEU A 515 21.00 9.46 11.04
CA LEU A 515 20.42 9.87 12.32
C LEU A 515 20.75 8.85 13.42
N ARG A 516 20.91 9.29 14.66
CA ARG A 516 20.74 8.44 15.86
C ARG A 516 19.28 8.58 16.27
N VAL A 517 18.57 7.46 16.36
CA VAL A 517 17.13 7.48 16.64
C VAL A 517 16.74 6.44 17.67
N ASN A 518 15.77 6.80 18.49
CA ASN A 518 14.86 5.88 19.15
C ASN A 518 13.43 6.41 18.94
N TYR A 519 12.43 5.91 19.66
CA TYR A 519 11.04 6.41 19.49
C TYR A 519 10.80 7.82 20.05
N LEU A 520 11.67 8.32 20.92
CA LEU A 520 11.56 9.63 21.58
C LEU A 520 12.47 10.67 20.94
N ASP A 521 13.71 10.27 20.66
CA ASP A 521 14.81 11.12 20.24
C ASP A 521 15.19 10.89 18.78
N CYS A 522 15.58 11.99 18.14
CA CYS A 522 16.15 12.01 16.80
C CYS A 522 17.29 13.02 16.80
N GLU A 523 18.51 12.57 16.57
CA GLU A 523 19.70 13.41 16.48
C GLU A 523 20.31 13.25 15.10
N ARG A 524 20.52 14.37 14.39
CA ARG A 524 21.19 14.36 13.10
C ARG A 524 22.70 14.20 13.27
N LEU A 525 23.25 13.13 12.69
CA LEU A 525 24.69 12.82 12.76
C LEU A 525 25.45 13.29 11.51
N GLY A 526 24.75 13.46 10.39
CA GLY A 526 25.32 13.85 9.11
C GLY A 526 24.41 13.44 7.96
N GLY A 527 24.95 13.38 6.76
CA GLY A 527 24.20 13.04 5.56
C GLY A 527 24.70 13.84 4.36
N LEU A 528 23.93 13.81 3.27
CA LEU A 528 24.23 14.57 2.06
C LEU A 528 24.37 16.07 2.34
N PRO A 529 25.24 16.80 1.62
CA PRO A 529 25.30 18.26 1.73
C PRO A 529 23.99 18.86 1.23
N ALA A 530 23.58 19.98 1.84
CA ALA A 530 22.40 20.70 1.39
C ALA A 530 22.71 21.48 0.11
N VAL A 531 22.00 21.16 -0.97
CA VAL A 531 22.17 21.77 -2.30
C VAL A 531 20.92 22.58 -2.64
N ALA A 532 21.10 23.70 -3.34
CA ALA A 532 19.98 24.54 -3.75
C ALA A 532 18.99 23.78 -4.66
N LEU A 533 17.70 24.09 -4.51
CA LEU A 533 16.62 23.62 -5.38
C LEU A 533 16.08 24.80 -6.21
N PRO A 534 16.67 25.10 -7.39
CA PRO A 534 16.37 26.33 -8.09
C PRO A 534 14.93 26.31 -8.64
N GLY A 535 14.05 27.12 -8.08
CA GLY A 535 12.62 27.12 -8.39
C GLY A 535 11.75 26.19 -7.52
N GLY A 536 12.28 25.71 -6.38
CA GLY A 536 11.55 24.88 -5.42
C GLY A 536 10.97 23.62 -6.06
N ASP A 537 9.64 23.49 -6.06
CA ASP A 537 8.91 22.35 -6.63
C ASP A 537 9.24 22.07 -8.12
N LEU A 538 9.69 23.08 -8.88
CA LEU A 538 10.13 22.87 -10.26
C LEU A 538 11.36 21.96 -10.35
N ALA A 539 12.23 21.97 -9.36
CA ALA A 539 13.41 21.10 -9.30
C ALA A 539 13.02 19.61 -9.23
N ALA A 540 11.88 19.28 -8.62
CA ALA A 540 11.33 17.92 -8.60
C ALA A 540 10.63 17.52 -9.91
N LYS A 541 10.48 18.42 -10.89
CA LYS A 541 9.85 18.15 -12.21
C LYS A 541 10.82 18.29 -13.38
N GLN A 542 11.90 19.04 -13.19
CA GLN A 542 12.89 19.38 -14.20
C GLN A 542 14.28 18.98 -13.70
N PRO A 543 14.70 17.71 -13.90
CA PRO A 543 15.95 17.16 -13.39
C PRO A 543 17.21 18.02 -13.64
N TRP A 544 17.27 18.71 -14.80
CA TRP A 544 18.38 19.60 -15.16
C TRP A 544 18.63 20.72 -14.15
N ARG A 545 17.61 21.15 -13.39
CA ARG A 545 17.77 22.17 -12.33
C ARG A 545 18.63 21.66 -11.18
N ASN A 546 18.48 20.38 -10.83
CA ASN A 546 19.30 19.73 -9.82
C ASN A 546 20.72 19.55 -10.34
N LEU A 547 20.88 19.09 -11.59
CA LEU A 547 22.20 19.00 -12.22
C LEU A 547 22.93 20.35 -12.22
N LEU A 548 22.26 21.44 -12.60
CA LEU A 548 22.81 22.80 -12.51
C LEU A 548 23.26 23.13 -11.09
N ALA A 549 22.41 22.90 -10.08
CA ALA A 549 22.74 23.23 -8.69
C ALA A 549 23.95 22.44 -8.17
N HIS A 550 24.04 21.14 -8.51
CA HIS A 550 25.20 20.31 -8.19
C HIS A 550 26.46 20.78 -8.93
N CYS A 551 26.35 21.13 -10.21
CA CYS A 551 27.46 21.67 -10.99
C CYS A 551 28.00 22.98 -10.39
N LEU A 552 27.11 23.91 -10.03
CA LEU A 552 27.48 25.18 -9.38
C LEU A 552 28.17 24.98 -8.04
N ALA A 553 27.78 23.95 -7.28
CA ALA A 553 28.32 23.70 -5.94
C ALA A 553 29.64 22.90 -5.95
N PHE A 554 29.81 21.96 -6.88
CA PHE A 554 30.83 20.91 -6.77
C PHE A 554 31.71 20.71 -8.01
N VAL A 555 31.37 21.30 -9.16
CA VAL A 555 32.03 20.99 -10.43
C VAL A 555 32.62 22.26 -11.06
N PRO A 556 33.93 22.50 -10.86
CA PRO A 556 34.65 23.54 -11.60
C PRO A 556 34.53 23.32 -13.10
N ASP A 557 34.38 24.40 -13.86
CA ASP A 557 34.32 24.38 -15.32
C ASP A 557 33.30 23.38 -15.90
N TRP A 558 32.19 23.16 -15.19
CA TRP A 558 31.18 22.14 -15.53
C TRP A 558 30.67 22.19 -16.97
N GLN A 559 30.73 23.36 -17.61
CA GLN A 559 30.33 23.60 -19.00
C GLN A 559 31.18 22.81 -20.01
N GLN A 560 32.37 22.33 -19.63
CA GLN A 560 33.23 21.52 -20.50
C GLN A 560 32.78 20.06 -20.62
N TYR A 561 31.89 19.61 -19.73
CA TYR A 561 31.44 18.22 -19.70
C TYR A 561 30.20 18.01 -20.59
N PRO A 562 30.21 17.03 -21.52
CA PRO A 562 29.08 16.76 -22.40
C PRO A 562 27.82 16.34 -21.62
N GLU A 563 27.96 15.75 -20.44
CA GLU A 563 26.86 15.37 -19.55
C GLU A 563 26.01 16.56 -19.10
N THR A 564 26.54 17.78 -19.21
CA THR A 564 25.84 19.01 -18.83
C THR A 564 25.11 19.69 -20.00
N GLU A 565 25.10 19.08 -21.19
CA GLU A 565 24.45 19.66 -22.38
C GLU A 565 22.99 20.05 -22.11
N ALA A 566 22.24 19.21 -21.39
CA ALA A 566 20.85 19.48 -21.00
C ALA A 566 20.68 20.80 -20.24
N VAL A 567 21.67 21.17 -19.41
CA VAL A 567 21.73 22.44 -18.68
C VAL A 567 22.15 23.58 -19.60
N GLN A 568 23.16 23.36 -20.45
CA GLN A 568 23.68 24.37 -21.37
C GLN A 568 22.64 24.84 -22.40
N ARG A 569 21.68 23.97 -22.77
CA ARG A 569 20.55 24.32 -23.63
C ARG A 569 19.52 25.25 -22.97
N GLN A 570 19.60 25.46 -21.65
CA GLN A 570 18.70 26.33 -20.90
C GLN A 570 19.29 27.73 -20.70
N ASN A 571 18.46 28.71 -20.33
CA ASN A 571 18.92 30.00 -19.83
C ASN A 571 19.40 29.90 -18.37
N TRP A 572 20.44 29.10 -18.15
CA TRP A 572 20.99 28.79 -16.83
C TRP A 572 21.66 29.98 -16.11
N PRO A 573 22.25 31.03 -16.75
CA PRO A 573 22.92 32.11 -16.02
C PRO A 573 21.98 32.91 -15.11
N LEU A 574 20.72 33.11 -15.53
CA LEU A 574 19.70 33.75 -14.71
C LEU A 574 19.40 32.93 -13.46
N LEU A 575 19.28 31.61 -13.63
CA LEU A 575 18.98 30.69 -12.53
C LEU A 575 20.17 30.55 -11.58
N ALA A 576 21.40 30.54 -12.09
CA ALA A 576 22.62 30.58 -11.28
C ALA A 576 22.69 31.85 -10.42
N THR A 577 22.29 33.00 -10.97
CA THR A 577 22.20 34.26 -10.22
C THR A 577 21.11 34.20 -9.14
N ALA A 578 19.98 33.56 -9.40
CA ALA A 578 18.94 33.36 -8.39
C ALA A 578 19.42 32.47 -7.25
N VAL A 579 20.15 31.39 -7.57
CA VAL A 579 20.78 30.48 -6.58
C VAL A 579 21.78 31.23 -5.71
N SER A 580 22.71 31.99 -6.30
CA SER A 580 23.73 32.73 -5.53
C SER A 580 23.13 33.80 -4.61
N ARG A 581 21.95 34.33 -4.95
CA ARG A 581 21.19 35.29 -4.13
C ARG A 581 20.17 34.64 -3.19
N GLY A 582 20.02 33.33 -3.19
CA GLY A 582 19.03 32.61 -2.36
C GLY A 582 17.57 32.89 -2.75
N ILE A 583 17.29 33.32 -3.98
CA ILE A 583 15.94 33.69 -4.43
C ILE A 583 15.23 32.45 -4.97
N ASN A 584 14.17 32.00 -4.28
CA ASN A 584 13.40 30.80 -4.65
C ASN A 584 14.30 29.58 -4.91
N ALA A 585 15.33 29.42 -4.10
CA ALA A 585 16.34 28.38 -4.21
C ALA A 585 16.64 27.77 -2.82
N PRO A 586 15.63 27.19 -2.14
CA PRO A 586 15.83 26.61 -0.82
C PRO A 586 16.89 25.50 -0.88
N LEU A 587 17.69 25.35 0.17
CA LEU A 587 18.69 24.30 0.28
C LEU A 587 18.03 23.00 0.77
N ALA A 588 18.40 21.87 0.17
CA ALA A 588 17.96 20.55 0.60
C ALA A 588 19.07 19.49 0.50
N SER A 589 19.23 18.67 1.53
CA SER A 589 20.13 17.51 1.55
C SER A 589 19.46 16.28 0.94
N SER A 590 18.88 16.43 -0.26
CA SER A 590 17.98 15.42 -0.84
C SER A 590 18.72 14.33 -1.63
N CYS A 591 18.53 13.08 -1.23
CA CYS A 591 18.98 11.92 -2.00
C CYS A 591 18.20 11.81 -3.32
N GLY A 592 16.88 12.00 -3.30
CA GLY A 592 16.06 11.97 -4.51
C GLY A 592 16.48 13.01 -5.56
N ARG A 593 16.88 14.22 -5.15
CA ARG A 593 17.35 15.26 -6.08
C ARG A 593 18.76 14.98 -6.62
N LEU A 594 19.62 14.32 -5.84
CA LEU A 594 20.91 13.80 -6.34
C LEU A 594 20.69 12.74 -7.43
N PHE A 595 19.74 11.82 -7.22
CA PHE A 595 19.32 10.86 -8.26
C PHE A 595 18.83 11.59 -9.52
N ASP A 596 17.99 12.62 -9.38
CA ASP A 596 17.50 13.41 -10.51
C ASP A 596 18.66 14.10 -11.27
N ALA A 597 19.67 14.61 -10.56
CA ALA A 597 20.85 15.23 -11.16
C ALA A 597 21.68 14.24 -12.01
N VAL A 598 22.00 13.06 -11.44
CA VAL A 598 22.75 12.01 -12.14
C VAL A 598 21.94 11.44 -13.31
N ALA A 599 20.63 11.25 -13.14
CA ALA A 599 19.75 10.82 -14.21
C ALA A 599 19.77 11.81 -15.38
N CYS A 600 19.71 13.12 -15.11
CA CYS A 600 19.81 14.15 -16.14
C CYS A 600 21.16 14.11 -16.87
N ALA A 601 22.26 13.89 -16.14
CA ALA A 601 23.60 13.79 -16.71
C ALA A 601 23.76 12.59 -17.66
N LEU A 602 22.93 11.54 -17.48
CA LEU A 602 22.83 10.38 -18.37
C LEU A 602 21.70 10.48 -19.41
N GLY A 603 21.17 11.69 -19.65
CA GLY A 603 20.16 11.94 -20.69
C GLY A 603 18.69 11.68 -20.28
N ILE A 604 18.42 11.47 -19.00
CA ILE A 604 17.05 11.35 -18.46
C ILE A 604 16.58 12.74 -18.01
N GLU A 605 16.18 13.56 -18.97
CA GLU A 605 15.92 15.00 -18.74
C GLU A 605 14.49 15.35 -18.32
N THR A 606 13.57 14.39 -18.32
CA THR A 606 12.14 14.64 -18.09
C THR A 606 11.58 13.83 -16.94
N GLN A 607 10.72 14.49 -16.16
CA GLN A 607 9.97 13.90 -15.06
C GLN A 607 8.50 14.33 -15.17
N ARG A 608 7.61 13.36 -15.40
CA ARG A 608 6.15 13.50 -15.57
C ARG A 608 5.38 12.94 -14.38
N TYR A 609 6.03 12.15 -13.54
CA TYR A 609 5.53 11.76 -12.23
C TYR A 609 6.68 11.73 -11.21
N GLU A 610 6.33 11.85 -9.93
CA GLU A 610 7.30 11.85 -8.84
C GLU A 610 8.20 10.60 -8.86
N GLY A 611 9.53 10.81 -8.91
CA GLY A 611 10.54 9.75 -8.87
C GLY A 611 10.82 9.07 -10.21
N GLU A 612 10.26 9.57 -11.32
CA GLU A 612 10.47 8.98 -12.66
C GLU A 612 11.94 8.87 -13.05
N ALA A 613 12.72 9.94 -12.87
CA ALA A 613 14.12 9.96 -13.25
C ALA A 613 14.93 8.96 -12.42
N ALA A 614 14.68 8.89 -11.11
CA ALA A 614 15.26 7.90 -10.22
C ALA A 614 14.91 6.45 -10.62
N CYS A 615 13.64 6.17 -10.94
CA CYS A 615 13.23 4.84 -11.41
C CYS A 615 13.87 4.44 -12.73
N ARG A 616 13.99 5.39 -13.68
CA ARG A 616 14.65 5.15 -14.97
C ARG A 616 16.15 4.97 -14.82
N LEU A 617 16.78 5.69 -13.88
CA LEU A 617 18.19 5.54 -13.55
C LEU A 617 18.48 4.17 -12.94
N GLU A 618 17.61 3.68 -12.05
CA GLU A 618 17.67 2.31 -11.53
C GLU A 618 17.56 1.28 -12.66
N ALA A 619 16.55 1.40 -13.52
CA ALA A 619 16.38 0.49 -14.66
C ALA A 619 17.56 0.53 -15.64
N LEU A 620 18.23 1.68 -15.80
CA LEU A 620 19.45 1.79 -16.58
C LEU A 620 20.61 1.06 -15.89
N ALA A 621 20.77 1.23 -14.58
CA ALA A 621 21.81 0.58 -13.78
C ALA A 621 21.67 -0.95 -13.76
N GLU A 622 20.45 -1.48 -13.73
CA GLU A 622 20.16 -2.93 -13.77
C GLU A 622 20.64 -3.63 -15.05
N ARG A 623 21.00 -2.89 -16.10
CA ARG A 623 21.63 -3.46 -17.31
C ARG A 623 23.08 -3.88 -17.07
N CYS A 624 23.69 -3.42 -15.99
CA CYS A 624 25.02 -3.79 -15.55
C CYS A 624 24.90 -4.79 -14.38
N ALA A 625 25.56 -5.95 -14.50
CA ALA A 625 25.59 -6.97 -13.44
C ALA A 625 26.57 -6.62 -12.29
N GLY A 626 27.28 -5.51 -12.41
CA GLY A 626 28.40 -5.11 -11.55
C GLY A 626 29.62 -4.75 -12.39
N VAL A 627 30.33 -3.70 -11.99
CA VAL A 627 31.53 -3.21 -12.69
C VAL A 627 32.51 -2.65 -11.69
N ASP A 628 33.80 -2.93 -11.86
CA ASP A 628 34.84 -2.25 -11.10
C ASP A 628 34.98 -0.82 -11.61
N HIS A 629 34.86 0.16 -10.70
CA HIS A 629 34.89 1.57 -11.05
C HIS A 629 35.68 2.40 -10.04
N PRO A 630 36.25 3.55 -10.46
CA PRO A 630 37.04 4.41 -9.58
C PRO A 630 36.18 5.36 -8.73
N VAL A 631 34.86 5.44 -9.00
CA VAL A 631 33.96 6.43 -8.38
C VAL A 631 33.75 6.14 -6.90
N THR A 632 33.97 7.13 -6.05
CA THR A 632 33.67 7.12 -4.62
C THR A 632 32.78 8.31 -4.25
N LEU A 633 32.09 8.22 -3.11
CA LEU A 633 31.24 9.29 -2.60
C LEU A 633 31.51 9.50 -1.12
N GLN A 634 31.85 10.72 -0.73
CA GLN A 634 31.88 11.16 0.65
C GLN A 634 30.54 11.81 0.97
N ALA A 635 29.88 11.34 2.04
CA ALA A 635 28.50 11.74 2.31
C ALA A 635 28.36 13.24 2.56
N ASP A 636 29.36 13.91 3.12
CA ASP A 636 29.36 15.34 3.46
C ASP A 636 29.87 16.25 2.33
N ASN A 637 30.54 15.71 1.30
CA ASN A 637 31.08 16.48 0.19
C ASN A 637 31.08 15.69 -1.13
N LEU A 638 30.35 16.21 -2.13
CA LEU A 638 30.17 15.55 -3.42
C LEU A 638 31.17 15.97 -4.51
N THR A 639 32.16 16.84 -4.20
CA THR A 639 33.17 17.29 -5.19
C THR A 639 33.95 16.14 -5.80
N LEU A 640 34.51 15.25 -4.96
CA LEU A 640 35.29 14.12 -5.45
C LEU A 640 34.43 13.15 -6.27
N PHE A 641 33.20 12.90 -5.82
CA PHE A 641 32.23 12.08 -6.54
C PHE A 641 32.00 12.60 -7.96
N TRP A 642 31.63 13.88 -8.11
CA TRP A 642 31.36 14.44 -9.42
C TRP A 642 32.60 14.47 -10.30
N GLN A 643 33.77 14.81 -9.75
CA GLN A 643 35.04 14.79 -10.49
C GLN A 643 35.34 13.41 -11.06
N GLN A 644 35.28 12.36 -10.23
CA GLN A 644 35.58 10.99 -10.64
C GLN A 644 34.50 10.45 -11.59
N TRP A 645 33.23 10.68 -11.29
CA TRP A 645 32.12 10.16 -12.08
C TRP A 645 32.05 10.81 -13.47
N LEU A 646 32.31 12.12 -13.59
CA LEU A 646 32.39 12.81 -14.88
C LEU A 646 33.66 12.46 -15.68
N ALA A 647 34.79 12.23 -15.00
CA ALA A 647 36.03 11.82 -15.66
C ALA A 647 36.00 10.36 -16.14
N TRP A 648 35.22 9.51 -15.48
CA TRP A 648 35.14 8.09 -15.81
C TRP A 648 34.23 7.84 -17.02
N ARG A 649 34.85 7.43 -18.13
CA ARG A 649 34.15 7.05 -19.36
C ARG A 649 33.83 5.56 -19.34
N ALA A 650 32.54 5.25 -19.32
CA ALA A 650 31.97 3.90 -19.32
C ALA A 650 30.57 3.94 -19.95
N GLU A 651 29.98 2.77 -20.19
CA GLU A 651 28.63 2.71 -20.75
C GLU A 651 27.61 3.33 -19.77
N PRO A 652 26.49 3.94 -20.25
CA PRO A 652 25.53 4.60 -19.37
C PRO A 652 24.97 3.70 -18.26
N GLY A 653 24.80 2.41 -18.52
CA GLY A 653 24.39 1.41 -17.52
C GLY A 653 25.44 1.21 -16.42
N GLU A 654 26.72 1.18 -16.78
CA GLU A 654 27.84 1.07 -15.85
C GLU A 654 28.00 2.33 -15.00
N ARG A 655 27.86 3.52 -15.62
CA ARG A 655 27.88 4.81 -14.90
C ARG A 655 26.72 4.97 -13.94
N ALA A 656 25.52 4.52 -14.34
CA ALA A 656 24.36 4.48 -13.45
C ALA A 656 24.60 3.50 -12.29
N TRP A 657 25.13 2.31 -12.56
CA TRP A 657 25.46 1.32 -11.53
C TRP A 657 26.51 1.84 -10.54
N ALA A 658 27.60 2.43 -11.03
CA ALA A 658 28.66 2.99 -10.22
C ALA A 658 28.19 4.12 -9.30
N PHE A 659 27.23 4.94 -9.75
CA PHE A 659 26.60 5.94 -8.88
C PHE A 659 25.86 5.27 -7.71
N HIS A 660 25.03 4.25 -7.98
CA HIS A 660 24.30 3.55 -6.92
C HIS A 660 25.26 2.88 -5.93
N ASP A 661 26.32 2.27 -6.43
CA ASP A 661 27.34 1.62 -5.61
C ASP A 661 28.10 2.63 -4.74
N ALA A 662 28.64 3.70 -5.34
CA ALA A 662 29.39 4.73 -4.64
C ALA A 662 28.53 5.42 -3.56
N LEU A 663 27.27 5.73 -3.87
CA LEU A 663 26.32 6.29 -2.91
C LEU A 663 26.05 5.32 -1.75
N ALA A 664 25.77 4.05 -2.06
CA ALA A 664 25.54 3.04 -1.02
C ALA A 664 26.76 2.89 -0.12
N LYS A 665 27.96 2.86 -0.69
CA LYS A 665 29.22 2.74 0.04
C LYS A 665 29.46 3.94 0.94
N GLY A 666 29.38 5.16 0.41
CA GLY A 666 29.60 6.39 1.18
C GLY A 666 28.63 6.56 2.35
N LEU A 667 27.35 6.26 2.14
CA LEU A 667 26.35 6.28 3.21
C LEU A 667 26.57 5.15 4.24
N SER A 668 27.01 3.98 3.78
CA SER A 668 27.35 2.86 4.66
C SER A 668 28.55 3.16 5.54
N GLU A 669 29.60 3.78 4.98
CA GLU A 669 30.78 4.19 5.73
C GLU A 669 30.43 5.24 6.81
N LEU A 670 29.58 6.22 6.47
CA LEU A 670 29.05 7.19 7.44
C LEU A 670 28.28 6.49 8.57
N ALA A 671 27.32 5.64 8.22
CA ALA A 671 26.50 4.92 9.20
C ALA A 671 27.35 4.01 10.10
N ALA A 672 28.27 3.23 9.52
CA ALA A 672 29.16 2.33 10.25
C ALA A 672 30.10 3.09 11.20
N THR A 673 30.62 4.25 10.78
CA THR A 673 31.46 5.11 11.62
C THR A 673 30.70 5.57 12.85
N HIS A 674 29.47 6.07 12.69
CA HIS A 674 28.67 6.50 13.83
C HIS A 674 28.18 5.33 14.68
N ALA A 675 27.76 4.22 14.08
CA ALA A 675 27.34 3.02 14.79
C ALA A 675 28.45 2.50 15.70
N ARG A 676 29.68 2.36 15.19
CA ARG A 676 30.84 1.92 15.97
C ARG A 676 31.21 2.91 17.08
N ARG A 677 31.21 4.22 16.79
CA ARG A 677 31.50 5.26 17.78
C ARG A 677 30.50 5.27 18.94
N LEU A 678 29.24 4.97 18.66
CA LEU A 678 28.14 4.94 19.63
C LEU A 678 27.88 3.53 20.19
N SER A 679 28.70 2.53 19.84
CA SER A 679 28.53 1.13 20.23
C SER A 679 27.16 0.54 19.87
N LEU A 680 26.58 0.97 18.74
CA LEU A 680 25.32 0.46 18.22
C LEU A 680 25.56 -0.63 17.17
N SER A 681 24.78 -1.70 17.24
CA SER A 681 24.88 -2.85 16.33
C SER A 681 23.78 -2.91 15.28
N THR A 682 22.81 -1.99 15.33
CA THR A 682 21.63 -1.99 14.45
C THR A 682 21.57 -0.73 13.59
N VAL A 683 21.32 -0.95 12.30
CA VAL A 683 21.05 0.12 11.32
C VAL A 683 19.67 -0.10 10.71
N CYS A 684 18.79 0.88 10.84
CA CYS A 684 17.50 0.88 10.15
C CYS A 684 17.52 1.79 8.92
N PHE A 685 16.70 1.46 7.94
CA PHE A 685 16.66 2.14 6.65
C PHE A 685 15.22 2.52 6.32
N SER A 686 14.98 3.74 5.86
CA SER A 686 13.64 4.16 5.43
C SER A 686 13.71 5.34 4.44
N GLY A 687 12.56 5.83 3.99
CA GLY A 687 12.44 6.91 3.00
C GLY A 687 12.19 6.40 1.58
N GLY A 688 11.54 7.24 0.76
CA GLY A 688 11.00 6.87 -0.55
C GLY A 688 12.02 6.35 -1.57
N VAL A 689 13.29 6.75 -1.46
CA VAL A 689 14.37 6.28 -2.35
C VAL A 689 14.69 4.80 -2.11
N LEU A 690 14.37 4.26 -0.93
CA LEU A 690 14.61 2.85 -0.62
C LEU A 690 13.66 1.86 -1.29
N HIS A 691 12.73 2.33 -2.14
CA HIS A 691 12.12 1.42 -3.11
C HIS A 691 13.13 0.96 -4.17
N ASN A 692 14.26 1.65 -4.33
CA ASN A 692 15.35 1.27 -5.21
C ASN A 692 16.02 -0.03 -4.71
N ARG A 693 15.87 -1.08 -5.50
CA ARG A 693 16.30 -2.45 -5.21
C ARG A 693 17.82 -2.55 -5.23
N LEU A 694 18.47 -1.92 -6.21
CA LEU A 694 19.93 -1.92 -6.33
C LEU A 694 20.55 -1.26 -5.11
N LEU A 695 20.06 -0.08 -4.71
CA LEU A 695 20.54 0.64 -3.54
C LEU A 695 20.39 -0.20 -2.26
N ARG A 696 19.23 -0.83 -2.04
CA ARG A 696 19.05 -1.75 -0.90
C ARG A 696 20.03 -2.92 -0.93
N ALA A 697 20.28 -3.50 -2.11
CA ALA A 697 21.21 -4.61 -2.26
C ALA A 697 22.65 -4.18 -1.94
N ARG A 698 23.08 -3.01 -2.41
CA ARG A 698 24.41 -2.46 -2.12
C ARG A 698 24.56 -2.05 -0.65
N LEU A 699 23.55 -1.44 -0.03
CA LEU A 699 23.56 -1.13 1.41
C LEU A 699 23.69 -2.40 2.26
N ARG A 700 22.98 -3.48 1.92
CA ARG A 700 23.14 -4.79 2.58
C ARG A 700 24.54 -5.36 2.44
N HIS A 701 25.14 -5.17 1.27
CA HIS A 701 26.50 -5.64 1.00
C HIS A 701 27.54 -4.92 1.88
N TYR A 702 27.47 -3.59 1.98
CA TYR A 702 28.47 -2.80 2.73
C TYR A 702 28.26 -2.77 4.25
N LEU A 703 27.07 -3.09 4.73
CA LEU A 703 26.74 -3.13 6.17
C LEU A 703 26.45 -4.55 6.67
N SER A 704 27.05 -5.57 6.06
CA SER A 704 26.84 -6.98 6.44
C SER A 704 27.17 -7.29 7.91
N ASP A 705 28.01 -6.47 8.54
CA ASP A 705 28.47 -6.63 9.92
C ASP A 705 27.47 -6.09 10.97
N PHE A 706 26.35 -5.51 10.52
CA PHE A 706 25.32 -4.93 11.39
C PHE A 706 23.98 -5.67 11.24
N THR A 707 23.12 -5.55 12.24
CA THR A 707 21.71 -5.94 12.12
C THR A 707 20.99 -4.89 11.28
N LEU A 708 20.44 -5.31 10.13
CA LEU A 708 19.82 -4.40 9.16
C LEU A 708 18.30 -4.52 9.18
N LEU A 709 17.62 -3.40 9.43
CA LEU A 709 16.15 -3.32 9.44
C LEU A 709 15.66 -2.54 8.22
N PHE A 710 14.90 -3.21 7.35
CA PHE A 710 14.28 -2.59 6.17
C PHE A 710 12.75 -2.64 6.27
N PRO A 711 12.03 -1.70 5.65
CA PRO A 711 10.57 -1.75 5.55
C PRO A 711 10.12 -2.89 4.63
N SER A 712 9.01 -3.54 4.96
CA SER A 712 8.48 -4.68 4.22
C SER A 712 6.94 -4.66 4.16
N ARG A 713 6.27 -4.63 5.32
CA ARG A 713 4.79 -4.63 5.47
C ARG A 713 4.19 -3.26 5.16
N LEU A 714 4.92 -2.19 5.44
CA LEU A 714 4.58 -0.81 5.15
C LEU A 714 5.50 -0.24 4.06
N PRO A 715 5.04 0.76 3.28
CA PRO A 715 5.90 1.45 2.34
C PRO A 715 7.11 2.08 3.02
N ALA A 716 8.26 2.05 2.34
CA ALA A 716 9.44 2.79 2.81
C ALA A 716 9.24 4.31 2.70
N GLY A 717 8.41 4.77 1.77
CA GLY A 717 8.08 6.19 1.58
C GLY A 717 6.88 6.66 2.40
N ASP A 718 6.37 7.85 2.05
CA ASP A 718 5.41 8.64 2.84
C ASP A 718 4.12 7.94 3.27
N GLY A 719 3.76 6.84 2.60
CA GLY A 719 2.61 6.01 2.98
C GLY A 719 2.72 5.39 4.38
N ALA A 720 3.90 5.41 5.02
CA ALA A 720 4.13 4.94 6.38
C ALA A 720 4.35 6.06 7.43
N ILE A 721 4.42 7.33 7.02
CA ILE A 721 4.74 8.44 7.94
C ILE A 721 3.73 8.54 9.10
N SER A 722 2.44 8.31 8.83
CA SER A 722 1.42 8.33 9.88
C SER A 722 1.61 7.23 10.92
N PHE A 723 2.17 6.08 10.55
CA PHE A 723 2.54 5.03 11.50
C PHE A 723 3.74 5.43 12.36
N GLY A 724 4.77 6.02 11.74
CA GLY A 724 5.93 6.58 12.45
C GLY A 724 5.53 7.65 13.47
N GLN A 725 4.68 8.58 13.06
CA GLN A 725 4.06 9.59 13.94
C GLN A 725 3.33 8.93 15.12
N ALA A 726 2.57 7.85 14.86
CA ALA A 726 1.81 7.15 15.89
C ALA A 726 2.71 6.54 16.97
N VAL A 727 3.78 5.84 16.58
CA VAL A 727 4.67 5.18 17.54
C VAL A 727 5.55 6.18 18.31
N ILE A 728 5.94 7.29 17.69
CA ILE A 728 6.66 8.37 18.38
C ILE A 728 5.77 9.03 19.43
N ALA A 729 4.54 9.40 19.05
CA ALA A 729 3.59 10.00 19.98
C ALA A 729 3.16 9.04 21.10
N ALA A 730 3.02 7.75 20.77
CA ALA A 730 2.75 6.69 21.73
C ALA A 730 3.89 6.53 22.75
N ALA A 731 5.14 6.51 22.29
CA ALA A 731 6.31 6.42 23.17
C ALA A 731 6.37 7.62 24.13
N ARG A 732 6.16 8.85 23.61
CA ARG A 732 6.08 10.07 24.43
C ARG A 732 4.97 9.98 25.49
N SER A 733 3.82 9.39 25.13
CA SER A 733 2.72 9.17 26.08
C SER A 733 3.05 8.14 27.15
N CYS A 734 3.84 7.10 26.84
CA CYS A 734 4.29 6.11 27.83
C CYS A 734 5.30 6.72 28.80
N SER A 735 6.26 7.51 28.31
CA SER A 735 7.29 8.15 29.16
C SER A 735 6.71 9.19 30.13
N GLN A 736 5.58 9.82 29.80
CA GLN A 736 4.91 10.77 30.70
C GLN A 736 4.13 10.10 31.85
N ARG A 737 4.00 8.77 31.85
CA ARG A 737 3.30 8.00 32.90
C ARG A 737 4.25 7.33 33.91
N ILE A 738 5.55 7.32 33.60
CA ILE A 738 6.63 6.89 34.50
C ILE A 738 7.11 8.14 35.23
#